data_AF-A0A6A3K615-F1
#
_entry.id   AF-A0A6A3K615-F1
#
_cell.length_a   1.000
_cell.length_b   1.000
_cell.length_c   1.000
_cell.angle_alpha   90.00
_cell.angle_beta   90.00
_cell.angle_gamma   90.00
#
_symmetry.space_group_name_H-M   'P 1'
#
loop_
_entity.id
_entity.type
_entity.pdbx_description
1 polymer ?
#
loop_
_entity_poly.entity_id
_entity_poly.type
_entity_poly.pdbx_seq_one_letter_code
_entity_poly.pdbx_strand_id
1 'polypeptide(L)'
;MWTVLFGDQDDATPAQTQGAGKTRAAAPSPQHSTPPVTPSPLEDARPLTPPPQTLTPTQTPRTPEPLSNKSAEDTPMAMLLKRLNNLMVKVGEHEFEKKTLVDQMEKERKLLTVKISALERQVEDLKDQNVQLQYKIEYTSEPMLLERVQDITDMRDALDAVKKQLEAELQDKDAELKQLKTATDAKDKELSALREGFEKQIEDLSAQCEAAKHEAADAVRVASEAATEKYEEQLKEKDAALYAVAEKKETLEAALTEKKQALDDAEAAVAEVQSSLEQVQAQGEEGASALEQLKQELQEAEQKLQQVRDEDLAKLEALEKHAQEQEAIAAEKTQELEDYKHDCVELWKINEDLKQQIALTSAETMLKQAELRENALSGQTVLQDKVTELENQLEELQEQLNRKAQEIVELQAEAESRAMVEETSEEDEDKFVVVGGDDGAITILTEQVATAQRELTEAMELNLHLNNRNAWLEEQYQMLSSVQSEGDDEQDESGIAKPALEEQISALEQELQEAQRAANEKAEHVSNLEQNYSALSTEFDRLRSAHNELIESKQTADGTLNDLRREVESLRVSQANAFDKDQVLYAKDQELAELRTTNSTLIGDVERLRDVESQLHQTHDALMMAQNDVAEAQSTNVRLQHELDELRNISAVASKSDEHLAAVQRELDQVRSEKDALATELAQAQASIHELQQRLQELECIVNNQLTEKKSLEQQLQNLQEMAQENMEGSYELQANLESTMEELEKVQAQLRAEQEKCGSLQQSVETAKQSSIPREELERAQSEIANLEQQVCHFRGLEQSLNQQLQEAVRSKDTLAADLQTARSERVATESELENIKLSYEQRAAQLTYVQSSMNELQRTNDDLSNSLEQTRAQAVRAEQQINAMRAEHGDAQKQVESLTKKNLSLVSEIQSIRDEADKQQQIARGRLEQLKAAHADVQRQLAEASQALQSKDAEVAAATQRSQANVAQLEGMINRYKAEKESSDQRLAQLNAESEHLRQAHNEAKTVVERSQHEVEQVRAQMNAIQQEKASFAAEVGQLRGLNDEKSHLLQEVDEQKRVHQRLEETNRELEGLLQKSKAYCEELSRDSEDKVGRVQEFARHVEQEARDEIDRIAHENGVLRDELEQLAQARFEETNAHDELRVKLAELQAENNVLSARAHRLTQQLSQYTDLPEDDELAAAGQGQTPDLWELLSSGMEQLKADLELASKYAASIDASSVDGGIGDESFTVAN
;
A
#
# COMPACT_ATOMS: atom_id res chain seq x y z
N MET A 1 20.61 -6.16 -58.69
CA MET A 1 20.57 -4.69 -58.93
C MET A 1 21.39 -4.05 -57.81
N TRP A 2 22.25 -3.08 -58.11
CA TRP A 2 23.51 -2.88 -57.37
C TRP A 2 23.49 -1.67 -56.40
N THR A 3 23.88 -1.93 -55.13
CA THR A 3 24.80 -1.16 -54.24
C THR A 3 24.65 0.35 -53.97
N VAL A 4 25.22 0.97 -52.90
CA VAL A 4 25.54 0.61 -51.49
C VAL A 4 26.20 1.85 -50.80
N LEU A 5 26.10 1.98 -49.47
CA LEU A 5 26.98 2.68 -48.49
C LEU A 5 27.33 4.20 -48.55
N PHE A 6 27.56 4.74 -47.32
CA PHE A 6 28.45 5.84 -46.85
C PHE A 6 28.53 7.19 -47.62
N GLY A 7 28.77 8.34 -46.98
CA GLY A 7 28.99 8.65 -45.55
C GLY A 7 29.37 10.13 -45.35
N ASP A 8 29.39 10.55 -44.08
CA ASP A 8 30.20 11.59 -43.42
C ASP A 8 30.35 13.03 -43.98
N GLN A 9 30.37 13.96 -43.00
CA GLN A 9 31.25 15.13 -42.79
C GLN A 9 31.72 15.90 -44.06
N ASP A 10 31.52 17.22 -44.13
CA ASP A 10 32.42 18.14 -43.42
C ASP A 10 31.87 19.58 -43.23
N ASP A 11 32.46 20.26 -42.25
CA ASP A 11 32.30 21.68 -41.97
C ASP A 11 32.73 22.60 -43.13
N ALA A 12 31.94 23.65 -43.40
CA ALA A 12 32.44 24.90 -43.99
C ALA A 12 31.48 26.10 -43.79
N THR A 13 31.38 26.62 -42.58
CA THR A 13 31.34 28.09 -42.40
C THR A 13 32.60 28.70 -43.06
N PRO A 14 32.63 29.96 -43.56
CA PRO A 14 32.02 31.11 -42.87
C PRO A 14 31.58 32.29 -43.76
N ALA A 15 31.50 33.47 -43.13
CA ALA A 15 31.63 34.81 -43.70
C ALA A 15 30.36 35.50 -44.24
N GLN A 16 29.64 36.09 -43.28
CA GLN A 16 29.30 37.52 -43.27
C GLN A 16 29.77 38.34 -44.49
N THR A 17 28.85 39.01 -45.19
CA THR A 17 28.96 40.48 -45.35
C THR A 17 27.62 41.15 -45.64
N GLN A 18 27.36 42.14 -44.79
CA GLN A 18 26.57 43.36 -44.95
C GLN A 18 26.45 43.91 -46.40
N GLY A 19 25.35 44.64 -46.71
CA GLY A 19 25.44 45.69 -47.74
C GLY A 19 24.22 46.15 -48.55
N ALA A 20 23.15 46.63 -47.91
CA ALA A 20 22.31 47.80 -48.31
C ALA A 20 21.76 48.01 -49.76
N GLY A 21 20.46 48.38 -49.85
CA GLY A 21 19.85 49.16 -50.96
C GLY A 21 18.39 48.78 -51.27
N LYS A 22 17.35 49.53 -50.85
CA LYS A 22 16.66 50.63 -51.59
C LYS A 22 16.27 50.23 -53.05
N THR A 23 15.02 50.26 -53.54
CA THR A 23 13.79 51.08 -53.28
C THR A 23 12.51 50.36 -53.75
N ARG A 24 11.39 50.33 -52.99
CA ARG A 24 10.15 51.17 -53.06
C ARG A 24 9.29 51.15 -54.36
N ALA A 25 7.96 51.00 -54.15
CA ALA A 25 6.78 51.24 -55.01
C ALA A 25 6.15 49.99 -55.69
N ALA A 26 4.81 49.78 -55.74
CA ALA A 26 3.67 50.43 -55.07
C ALA A 26 2.39 49.52 -55.09
N ALA A 27 1.41 49.86 -54.23
CA ALA A 27 -0.05 49.60 -54.15
C ALA A 27 -0.81 48.96 -55.36
N PRO A 28 -2.02 48.34 -55.19
CA PRO A 28 -3.06 48.72 -54.21
C PRO A 28 -3.93 47.63 -53.52
N SER A 29 -4.72 48.12 -52.56
CA SER A 29 -5.77 47.52 -51.69
C SER A 29 -7.09 47.16 -52.44
N PRO A 30 -8.26 46.84 -51.81
CA PRO A 30 -8.62 46.73 -50.37
C PRO A 30 -9.58 45.58 -49.92
N GLN A 31 -9.70 45.32 -48.60
CA GLN A 31 -10.92 45.54 -47.77
C GLN A 31 -10.84 44.88 -46.36
N HIS A 32 -11.17 45.66 -45.30
CA HIS A 32 -11.74 45.34 -43.95
C HIS A 32 -11.15 44.18 -43.09
N SER A 33 -10.95 44.25 -41.75
CA SER A 33 -11.49 45.12 -40.67
C SER A 33 -10.47 45.43 -39.53
N THR A 34 -10.86 46.30 -38.58
CA THR A 34 -10.07 46.99 -37.51
C THR A 34 -10.02 46.30 -36.13
N PRO A 35 -9.04 46.61 -35.24
CA PRO A 35 -9.19 47.61 -34.14
C PRO A 35 -7.87 48.42 -33.89
N PRO A 36 -7.52 49.07 -32.73
CA PRO A 36 -8.25 49.78 -31.63
C PRO A 36 -7.76 51.27 -31.46
N VAL A 37 -8.05 51.99 -30.34
CA VAL A 37 -7.21 53.05 -29.66
C VAL A 37 -7.97 53.84 -28.54
N THR A 38 -7.24 54.25 -27.49
CA THR A 38 -7.54 55.25 -26.42
C THR A 38 -6.21 55.87 -25.90
N PRO A 39 -6.14 56.96 -25.09
CA PRO A 39 -7.11 58.02 -24.76
C PRO A 39 -6.52 59.47 -24.88
N SER A 40 -7.29 60.49 -24.46
CA SER A 40 -6.85 61.88 -24.15
C SER A 40 -7.68 62.45 -22.99
N PRO A 41 -7.22 63.50 -22.28
CA PRO A 41 -8.08 64.40 -21.51
C PRO A 41 -8.00 65.88 -21.97
N LEU A 42 -9.00 66.68 -21.59
CA LEU A 42 -9.22 68.11 -21.91
C LEU A 42 -9.58 68.89 -20.63
N GLU A 43 -9.25 70.18 -20.56
CA GLU A 43 -9.64 71.12 -19.49
C GLU A 43 -10.97 71.85 -19.79
N ASP A 44 -11.64 72.42 -18.77
CA ASP A 44 -12.69 73.45 -18.97
C ASP A 44 -12.88 74.46 -17.79
N ALA A 45 -12.52 75.73 -18.04
CA ALA A 45 -13.16 77.02 -17.70
C ALA A 45 -13.71 77.48 -16.29
N ARG A 46 -13.12 78.60 -15.78
CA ARG A 46 -13.75 79.90 -15.28
C ARG A 46 -14.38 80.00 -13.84
N PRO A 47 -14.76 81.20 -13.31
CA PRO A 47 -14.10 82.55 -13.25
C PRO A 47 -14.30 83.37 -11.91
N LEU A 48 -13.67 84.55 -11.70
CA LEU A 48 -14.20 85.80 -11.03
C LEU A 48 -13.15 86.95 -10.85
N THR A 49 -13.57 88.16 -10.43
CA THR A 49 -12.86 89.50 -10.47
C THR A 49 -13.23 90.40 -9.24
N PRO A 50 -12.83 91.71 -9.03
CA PRO A 50 -11.84 92.64 -9.63
C PRO A 50 -10.89 93.41 -8.60
N PRO A 51 -10.74 94.77 -8.51
CA PRO A 51 -9.49 95.57 -8.80
C PRO A 51 -9.09 96.52 -7.61
N PRO A 52 -8.55 97.78 -7.71
CA PRO A 52 -7.79 98.57 -8.74
C PRO A 52 -6.56 99.42 -8.21
N GLN A 53 -5.71 100.01 -9.09
CA GLN A 53 -5.30 101.46 -9.12
C GLN A 53 -4.13 101.84 -10.11
N THR A 54 -4.45 102.66 -11.13
CA THR A 54 -3.77 103.88 -11.70
C THR A 54 -2.21 104.01 -11.75
N LEU A 55 -1.52 104.47 -12.83
CA LEU A 55 -1.67 105.72 -13.63
C LEU A 55 -1.09 105.64 -15.10
N THR A 56 -1.43 106.63 -15.95
CA THR A 56 -1.06 106.87 -17.40
C THR A 56 0.14 107.85 -17.58
N PRO A 57 0.53 108.42 -18.79
CA PRO A 57 0.17 108.28 -20.24
C PRO A 57 1.40 108.11 -21.21
N THR A 58 1.38 108.08 -22.58
CA THR A 58 1.14 109.23 -23.54
C THR A 58 1.31 108.88 -25.07
N GLN A 59 0.33 109.28 -25.94
CA GLN A 59 0.34 109.67 -27.41
C GLN A 59 0.65 108.75 -28.66
N THR A 60 -0.42 108.29 -29.37
CA THR A 60 -0.97 108.67 -30.75
C THR A 60 -0.12 109.10 -31.99
N PRO A 61 -0.63 109.18 -33.28
CA PRO A 61 -1.83 108.60 -34.01
C PRO A 61 -1.76 108.27 -35.57
N ARG A 62 -2.73 107.44 -36.09
CA ARG A 62 -3.53 107.46 -37.40
C ARG A 62 -2.85 107.53 -38.82
N THR A 63 -3.42 107.15 -40.00
CA THR A 63 -4.75 107.39 -40.68
C THR A 63 -4.99 106.40 -41.93
N PRO A 64 -5.97 106.47 -42.89
CA PRO A 64 -6.72 105.28 -43.42
C PRO A 64 -6.88 105.05 -44.98
N GLU A 65 -7.74 104.07 -45.36
CA GLU A 65 -8.36 103.60 -46.66
C GLU A 65 -8.81 104.67 -47.72
N PRO A 66 -9.15 104.38 -49.05
CA PRO A 66 -10.26 103.46 -49.50
C PRO A 66 -10.46 102.97 -51.01
N LEU A 67 -11.49 102.09 -51.21
CA LEU A 67 -12.52 101.98 -52.30
C LEU A 67 -12.29 101.54 -53.79
N SER A 68 -13.25 100.76 -54.33
CA SER A 68 -13.60 100.56 -55.77
C SER A 68 -15.10 100.17 -55.96
N ASN A 69 -15.71 100.37 -57.15
CA ASN A 69 -17.19 100.39 -57.30
C ASN A 69 -17.72 100.07 -58.74
N LYS A 70 -18.65 99.09 -58.88
CA LYS A 70 -19.73 98.93 -59.93
C LYS A 70 -19.34 98.86 -61.45
N SER A 71 -20.11 98.30 -62.41
CA SER A 71 -21.45 97.65 -62.50
C SER A 71 -21.68 96.92 -63.86
N ALA A 72 -22.76 96.12 -63.93
CA ALA A 72 -23.64 95.84 -65.10
C ALA A 72 -23.43 94.60 -66.02
N GLU A 73 -24.61 94.03 -66.37
CA GLU A 73 -25.03 93.10 -67.45
C GLU A 73 -24.28 91.76 -67.69
N ASP A 74 -25.07 90.68 -67.84
CA ASP A 74 -24.60 89.29 -67.91
C ASP A 74 -25.28 88.47 -69.02
N THR A 75 -24.56 88.28 -70.13
CA THR A 75 -24.80 87.22 -71.12
C THR A 75 -24.12 85.92 -70.63
N PRO A 76 -24.59 84.69 -70.92
CA PRO A 76 -23.96 83.47 -70.41
C PRO A 76 -22.46 83.30 -70.71
N MET A 77 -21.99 83.80 -71.88
CA MET A 77 -20.56 83.89 -72.20
C MET A 77 -19.81 84.87 -71.28
N ALA A 78 -20.44 85.98 -70.90
CA ALA A 78 -19.90 86.94 -69.94
C ALA A 78 -19.87 86.35 -68.52
N MET A 79 -20.83 85.50 -68.13
CA MET A 79 -20.75 84.76 -66.86
C MET A 79 -19.61 83.73 -66.85
N LEU A 80 -19.37 83.01 -67.96
CA LEU A 80 -18.23 82.09 -68.07
C LEU A 80 -16.88 82.81 -68.06
N LEU A 81 -16.75 83.91 -68.80
CA LEU A 81 -15.55 84.75 -68.77
C LEU A 81 -15.37 85.46 -67.42
N LYS A 82 -16.43 85.97 -66.79
CA LYS A 82 -16.39 86.46 -65.40
C LYS A 82 -15.99 85.36 -64.43
N ARG A 83 -16.41 84.11 -64.62
CA ARG A 83 -16.06 82.98 -63.73
C ARG A 83 -14.62 82.51 -63.92
N LEU A 84 -14.12 82.47 -65.16
CA LEU A 84 -12.71 82.19 -65.45
C LEU A 84 -11.80 83.34 -64.96
N ASN A 85 -12.22 84.59 -65.18
CA ASN A 85 -11.50 85.77 -64.69
C ASN A 85 -11.57 85.85 -63.15
N ASN A 86 -12.69 85.53 -62.50
CA ASN A 86 -12.76 85.38 -61.04
C ASN A 86 -11.86 84.25 -60.53
N LEU A 87 -11.72 83.14 -61.25
CA LEU A 87 -10.79 82.08 -60.85
C LEU A 87 -9.33 82.52 -61.03
N MET A 88 -9.00 83.23 -62.10
CA MET A 88 -7.66 83.76 -62.33
C MET A 88 -7.29 84.88 -61.34
N VAL A 89 -8.24 85.76 -61.03
CA VAL A 89 -8.13 86.79 -59.98
C VAL A 89 -8.01 86.11 -58.62
N LYS A 90 -8.84 85.12 -58.27
CA LYS A 90 -8.71 84.38 -57.01
C LYS A 90 -7.42 83.58 -56.88
N VAL A 91 -6.87 83.04 -57.97
CA VAL A 91 -5.54 82.42 -57.95
C VAL A 91 -4.47 83.47 -57.71
N GLY A 92 -4.56 84.65 -58.35
CA GLY A 92 -3.65 85.78 -58.07
C GLY A 92 -3.79 86.35 -56.66
N GLU A 93 -5.01 86.44 -56.14
CA GLU A 93 -5.32 86.82 -54.75
C GLU A 93 -4.75 85.78 -53.78
N HIS A 94 -4.97 84.49 -54.00
CA HIS A 94 -4.40 83.44 -53.15
C HIS A 94 -2.87 83.33 -53.26
N GLU A 95 -2.25 83.61 -54.41
CA GLU A 95 -0.79 83.71 -54.52
C GLU A 95 -0.25 84.96 -53.81
N PHE A 96 -0.97 86.09 -53.87
CA PHE A 96 -0.62 87.32 -53.15
C PHE A 96 -0.84 87.18 -51.64
N GLU A 97 -1.96 86.59 -51.19
CA GLU A 97 -2.24 86.22 -49.81
C GLU A 97 -1.18 85.27 -49.29
N LYS A 98 -0.88 84.19 -50.01
CA LYS A 98 0.20 83.24 -49.64
C LYS A 98 1.55 83.94 -49.52
N LYS A 99 1.88 84.86 -50.43
CA LYS A 99 3.12 85.63 -50.36
C LYS A 99 3.13 86.64 -49.20
N THR A 100 1.98 87.26 -48.91
CA THR A 100 1.80 88.17 -47.77
C THR A 100 1.88 87.44 -46.44
N LEU A 101 1.32 86.23 -46.35
CA LEU A 101 1.43 85.31 -45.22
C LEU A 101 2.87 84.85 -45.03
N VAL A 102 3.59 84.49 -46.11
CA VAL A 102 5.02 84.16 -46.04
C VAL A 102 5.86 85.36 -45.59
N ASP A 103 5.58 86.57 -46.10
CA ASP A 103 6.27 87.81 -45.68
C ASP A 103 5.92 88.21 -44.23
N GLN A 104 4.70 87.91 -43.75
CA GLN A 104 4.31 88.05 -42.35
C GLN A 104 5.02 87.03 -41.47
N MET A 105 4.99 85.74 -41.83
CA MET A 105 5.70 84.68 -41.11
C MET A 105 7.21 84.89 -41.11
N GLU A 106 7.80 85.48 -42.16
CA GLU A 106 9.21 85.88 -42.14
C GLU A 106 9.48 87.07 -41.22
N LYS A 107 8.56 88.04 -41.12
CA LYS A 107 8.67 89.15 -40.17
C LYS A 107 8.50 88.67 -38.74
N GLU A 108 7.53 87.81 -38.48
CA GLU A 108 7.30 87.16 -37.18
C GLU A 108 8.48 86.28 -36.80
N ARG A 109 9.00 85.47 -37.73
CA ARG A 109 10.23 84.69 -37.52
C ARG A 109 11.41 85.59 -37.19
N LYS A 110 11.64 86.69 -37.92
CA LYS A 110 12.71 87.66 -37.62
C LYS A 110 12.50 88.32 -36.24
N LEU A 111 11.26 88.67 -35.89
CA LEU A 111 10.92 89.27 -34.60
C LEU A 111 11.07 88.27 -33.44
N LEU A 112 10.74 86.99 -33.67
CA LEU A 112 11.00 85.88 -32.76
C LEU A 112 12.50 85.61 -32.63
N THR A 113 13.30 85.65 -33.71
CA THR A 113 14.77 85.52 -33.63
C THR A 113 15.39 86.69 -32.84
N VAL A 114 14.88 87.92 -33.01
CA VAL A 114 15.29 89.07 -32.18
C VAL A 114 14.85 88.90 -30.73
N LYS A 115 13.65 88.35 -30.47
CA LYS A 115 13.17 88.09 -29.10
C LYS A 115 13.93 86.94 -28.42
N ILE A 116 14.29 85.90 -29.15
CA ILE A 116 15.15 84.80 -28.70
C ILE A 116 16.54 85.35 -28.37
N SER A 117 17.17 86.12 -29.26
CA SER A 117 18.50 86.72 -28.98
C SER A 117 18.50 87.86 -27.95
N ALA A 118 17.33 88.39 -27.60
CA ALA A 118 17.14 89.24 -26.41
C ALA A 118 16.99 88.40 -25.13
N LEU A 119 16.27 87.28 -25.18
CA LEU A 119 16.16 86.33 -24.07
C LEU A 119 17.49 85.61 -23.80
N GLU A 120 18.25 85.25 -24.83
CA GLU A 120 19.61 84.69 -24.70
C GLU A 120 20.54 85.69 -24.00
N ARG A 121 20.47 86.99 -24.35
CA ARG A 121 21.18 88.03 -23.58
C ARG A 121 20.68 88.15 -22.15
N GLN A 122 19.38 88.11 -21.90
CA GLN A 122 18.85 88.13 -20.53
C GLN A 122 19.26 86.90 -19.73
N VAL A 123 19.40 85.74 -20.36
CA VAL A 123 19.92 84.52 -19.74
C VAL A 123 21.43 84.65 -19.45
N GLU A 124 22.22 85.23 -20.36
CA GLU A 124 23.63 85.50 -20.10
C GLU A 124 23.83 86.59 -19.02
N ASP A 125 23.05 87.67 -19.04
CA ASP A 125 23.04 88.73 -18.00
C ASP A 125 22.61 88.15 -16.63
N LEU A 126 21.60 87.27 -16.61
CA LEU A 126 21.17 86.56 -15.38
C LEU A 126 22.23 85.57 -14.91
N LYS A 127 22.98 84.95 -15.81
CA LYS A 127 24.06 84.01 -15.51
C LYS A 127 25.31 84.74 -15.01
N ASP A 128 25.64 85.90 -15.54
CA ASP A 128 26.65 86.82 -15.01
C ASP A 128 26.22 87.39 -13.64
N GLN A 129 24.92 87.69 -13.44
CA GLN A 129 24.38 88.01 -12.12
C GLN A 129 24.46 86.81 -11.17
N ASN A 130 24.23 85.59 -11.65
CA ASN A 130 24.35 84.37 -10.85
C ASN A 130 25.81 84.13 -10.45
N VAL A 131 26.76 84.31 -11.36
CA VAL A 131 28.21 84.26 -11.05
C VAL A 131 28.61 85.37 -10.07
N GLN A 132 28.07 86.58 -10.20
CA GLN A 132 28.30 87.65 -9.21
C GLN A 132 27.64 87.39 -7.86
N LEU A 133 26.48 86.73 -7.84
CA LEU A 133 25.81 86.28 -6.61
C LEU A 133 26.58 85.11 -5.98
N GLN A 134 27.11 84.19 -6.78
CA GLN A 134 27.93 83.07 -6.35
C GLN A 134 29.27 83.55 -5.77
N TYR A 135 29.96 84.49 -6.43
CA TYR A 135 31.12 85.18 -5.83
C TYR A 135 30.78 85.97 -4.57
N LYS A 136 29.58 86.56 -4.46
CA LYS A 136 29.14 87.21 -3.22
C LYS A 136 28.84 86.19 -2.13
N ILE A 137 28.18 85.08 -2.44
CA ILE A 137 27.92 83.97 -1.52
C ILE A 137 29.26 83.39 -1.05
N GLU A 138 30.20 83.05 -1.93
CA GLU A 138 31.55 82.57 -1.56
C GLU A 138 32.34 83.59 -0.71
N TYR A 139 32.02 84.89 -0.79
CA TYR A 139 32.66 85.96 0.00
C TYR A 139 31.88 86.35 1.28
N THR A 140 30.61 85.95 1.44
CA THR A 140 29.76 86.33 2.59
C THR A 140 29.02 85.18 3.26
N SER A 141 29.11 83.95 2.76
CA SER A 141 28.54 82.75 3.38
C SER A 141 29.51 82.15 4.38
N GLU A 142 28.98 81.85 5.57
CA GLU A 142 29.73 81.17 6.61
C GLU A 142 30.09 79.74 6.16
N PRO A 143 31.25 79.19 6.58
CA PRO A 143 31.75 77.90 6.09
C PRO A 143 30.76 76.73 6.25
N MET A 144 29.87 76.78 7.25
CA MET A 144 28.81 75.78 7.48
C MET A 144 27.80 75.64 6.32
N LEU A 145 27.63 76.65 5.47
CA LEU A 145 26.73 76.56 4.30
C LEU A 145 27.38 75.82 3.13
N LEU A 146 28.69 75.96 2.95
CA LEU A 146 29.46 75.21 1.95
C LEU A 146 29.57 73.73 2.31
N GLU A 147 29.80 73.43 3.59
CA GLU A 147 29.79 72.08 4.16
C GLU A 147 28.44 71.38 3.91
N ARG A 148 27.32 72.03 4.25
CA ARG A 148 25.97 71.49 3.97
C ARG A 148 25.67 71.23 2.49
N VAL A 149 26.19 72.05 1.58
CA VAL A 149 25.99 71.83 0.13
C VAL A 149 26.83 70.64 -0.35
N GLN A 150 28.01 70.43 0.23
CA GLN A 150 28.82 69.22 0.00
C GLN A 150 28.11 67.98 0.55
N ASP A 151 27.63 68.01 1.80
CA ASP A 151 26.89 66.90 2.43
C ASP A 151 25.66 66.49 1.61
N ILE A 152 24.89 67.45 1.10
CA ILE A 152 23.72 67.20 0.25
C ILE A 152 24.13 66.57 -1.10
N THR A 153 25.30 66.92 -1.62
CA THR A 153 25.83 66.33 -2.86
C THR A 153 26.32 64.90 -2.62
N ASP A 154 27.05 64.66 -1.53
CA ASP A 154 27.55 63.33 -1.17
C ASP A 154 26.40 62.37 -0.79
N MET A 155 25.37 62.86 -0.08
CA MET A 155 24.14 62.10 0.16
C MET A 155 23.40 61.75 -1.14
N ARG A 156 23.36 62.66 -2.12
CA ARG A 156 22.74 62.40 -3.42
C ARG A 156 23.51 61.32 -4.18
N ASP A 157 24.82 61.41 -4.24
CA ASP A 157 25.66 60.44 -4.94
C ASP A 157 25.62 59.06 -4.24
N ALA A 158 25.52 59.02 -2.91
CA ALA A 158 25.25 57.80 -2.14
C ALA A 158 23.86 57.20 -2.46
N LEU A 159 22.80 58.02 -2.55
CA LEU A 159 21.47 57.56 -2.94
C LEU A 159 21.42 57.02 -4.38
N ASP A 160 22.09 57.69 -5.33
CA ASP A 160 22.22 57.20 -6.72
C ASP A 160 23.07 55.92 -6.81
N ALA A 161 24.01 55.69 -5.88
CA ALA A 161 24.76 54.43 -5.76
C ALA A 161 23.90 53.29 -5.18
N VAL A 162 23.19 53.53 -4.08
CA VAL A 162 22.24 52.56 -3.48
C VAL A 162 21.16 52.18 -4.48
N LYS A 163 20.62 53.14 -5.23
CA LYS A 163 19.64 52.89 -6.29
C LYS A 163 20.19 51.93 -7.37
N LYS A 164 21.42 52.14 -7.84
CA LYS A 164 22.05 51.23 -8.82
C LYS A 164 22.29 49.84 -8.26
N GLN A 165 22.61 49.72 -6.97
CA GLN A 165 22.75 48.43 -6.31
C GLN A 165 21.40 47.70 -6.26
N LEU A 166 20.33 48.36 -5.83
CA LEU A 166 18.98 47.78 -5.82
C LEU A 166 18.47 47.42 -7.23
N GLU A 167 18.79 48.23 -8.24
CA GLU A 167 18.48 47.91 -9.65
C GLU A 167 19.25 46.68 -10.17
N ALA A 168 20.47 46.42 -9.66
CA ALA A 168 21.24 45.21 -9.97
C ALA A 168 20.72 43.98 -9.20
N GLU A 169 20.48 44.11 -7.90
CA GLU A 169 19.91 43.04 -7.07
C GLU A 169 18.53 42.60 -7.56
N LEU A 170 17.70 43.53 -8.04
CA LEU A 170 16.44 43.21 -8.72
C LEU A 170 16.67 42.42 -10.01
N GLN A 171 17.66 42.78 -10.85
CA GLN A 171 17.96 42.05 -12.08
C GLN A 171 18.48 40.64 -11.82
N ASP A 172 19.33 40.47 -10.79
CA ASP A 172 19.83 39.16 -10.36
C ASP A 172 18.69 38.29 -9.81
N LYS A 173 17.80 38.84 -8.99
CA LYS A 173 16.59 38.12 -8.51
C LYS A 173 15.63 37.77 -9.65
N ASP A 174 15.48 38.64 -10.64
CA ASP A 174 14.69 38.37 -11.84
C ASP A 174 15.32 37.27 -12.73
N ALA A 175 16.64 37.10 -12.68
CA ALA A 175 17.36 36.02 -13.33
C ALA A 175 17.24 34.70 -12.55
N GLU A 176 17.39 34.72 -11.22
CA GLU A 176 17.14 33.56 -10.35
C GLU A 176 15.70 33.04 -10.51
N LEU A 177 14.70 33.91 -10.49
CA LEU A 177 13.29 33.54 -10.69
C LEU A 177 13.05 32.90 -12.06
N LYS A 178 13.71 33.39 -13.12
CA LYS A 178 13.65 32.77 -14.46
C LYS A 178 14.30 31.39 -14.46
N GLN A 179 15.44 31.20 -13.79
CA GLN A 179 16.09 29.89 -13.67
C GLN A 179 15.23 28.88 -12.90
N LEU A 180 14.70 29.27 -11.73
CA LEU A 180 13.80 28.44 -10.93
C LEU A 180 12.53 28.07 -11.71
N LYS A 181 11.97 29.01 -12.49
CA LYS A 181 10.82 28.74 -13.35
C LYS A 181 11.16 27.74 -14.46
N THR A 182 12.31 27.86 -15.12
CA THR A 182 12.74 26.85 -16.10
C THR A 182 13.03 25.47 -15.49
N ALA A 183 13.46 25.42 -14.22
CA ALA A 183 13.68 24.16 -13.50
C ALA A 183 12.36 23.47 -13.11
N THR A 184 11.35 24.24 -12.71
CA THR A 184 9.98 23.72 -12.48
C THR A 184 9.34 23.26 -13.79
N ASP A 185 9.40 24.06 -14.86
CA ASP A 185 8.90 23.66 -16.20
C ASP A 185 9.59 22.38 -16.75
N ALA A 186 10.84 22.10 -16.33
CA ALA A 186 11.54 20.87 -16.67
C ALA A 186 11.06 19.68 -15.80
N LYS A 187 10.87 19.89 -14.49
CA LYS A 187 10.36 18.86 -13.56
C LYS A 187 8.92 18.47 -13.87
N ASP A 188 8.07 19.41 -14.27
CA ASP A 188 6.69 19.11 -14.69
C ASP A 188 6.65 18.26 -15.98
N LYS A 189 7.62 18.44 -16.89
CA LYS A 189 7.78 17.57 -18.08
C LYS A 189 8.28 16.18 -17.72
N GLU A 190 9.24 16.07 -16.79
CA GLU A 190 9.68 14.77 -16.28
C GLU A 190 8.53 14.01 -15.61
N LEU A 191 7.73 14.69 -14.77
CA LEU A 191 6.55 14.11 -14.13
C LEU A 191 5.45 13.72 -15.13
N SER A 192 5.24 14.51 -16.19
CA SER A 192 4.29 14.17 -17.25
C SER A 192 4.75 12.93 -18.04
N ALA A 193 6.02 12.86 -18.42
CA ALA A 193 6.59 11.70 -19.11
C ALA A 193 6.57 10.43 -18.23
N LEU A 194 6.79 10.57 -16.91
CA LEU A 194 6.70 9.45 -15.97
C LEU A 194 5.25 8.94 -15.83
N ARG A 195 4.25 9.84 -15.82
CA ARG A 195 2.83 9.48 -15.84
C ARG A 195 2.44 8.75 -17.11
N GLU A 196 2.82 9.25 -18.29
CA GLU A 196 2.60 8.56 -19.57
C GLU A 196 3.26 7.17 -19.58
N GLY A 197 4.44 7.02 -18.95
CA GLY A 197 5.12 5.73 -18.77
C GLY A 197 4.32 4.73 -17.92
N PHE A 198 3.82 5.16 -16.76
CA PHE A 198 2.98 4.32 -15.89
C PHE A 198 1.62 3.99 -16.51
N GLU A 199 0.97 4.96 -17.15
CA GLU A 199 -0.33 4.76 -17.80
C GLU A 199 -0.20 3.72 -18.94
N LYS A 200 0.91 3.77 -19.69
CA LYS A 200 1.23 2.75 -20.69
C LYS A 200 1.55 1.38 -20.08
N GLN A 201 2.27 1.30 -18.96
CA GLN A 201 2.46 0.03 -18.25
C GLN A 201 1.13 -0.57 -17.77
N ILE A 202 0.19 0.27 -17.33
CA ILE A 202 -1.16 -0.17 -16.93
C ILE A 202 -1.95 -0.69 -18.14
N GLU A 203 -1.87 -0.03 -19.31
CA GLU A 203 -2.46 -0.55 -20.56
C GLU A 203 -1.83 -1.90 -20.97
N ASP A 204 -0.49 -2.01 -20.97
CA ASP A 204 0.23 -3.22 -21.35
C ASP A 204 -0.07 -4.40 -20.39
N LEU A 205 -0.11 -4.16 -19.07
CA LEU A 205 -0.50 -5.17 -18.07
C LEU A 205 -1.97 -5.55 -18.18
N SER A 206 -2.87 -4.60 -18.45
CA SER A 206 -4.29 -4.88 -18.66
C SER A 206 -4.50 -5.74 -19.91
N ALA A 207 -3.78 -5.45 -21.00
CA ALA A 207 -3.79 -6.25 -22.22
C ALA A 207 -3.25 -7.68 -21.99
N GLN A 208 -2.20 -7.84 -21.18
CA GLN A 208 -1.69 -9.15 -20.77
C GLN A 208 -2.70 -9.92 -19.90
N CYS A 209 -3.39 -9.26 -18.97
CA CYS A 209 -4.44 -9.89 -18.17
C CYS A 209 -5.64 -10.36 -19.02
N GLU A 210 -6.08 -9.57 -20.00
CA GLU A 210 -7.16 -10.00 -20.92
C GLU A 210 -6.71 -11.10 -21.89
N ALA A 211 -5.46 -11.07 -22.35
CA ALA A 211 -4.88 -12.16 -23.13
C ALA A 211 -4.84 -13.48 -22.33
N ALA A 212 -4.35 -13.44 -21.08
CA ALA A 212 -4.31 -14.60 -20.20
C ALA A 212 -5.71 -15.13 -19.85
N LYS A 213 -6.71 -14.24 -19.68
CA LYS A 213 -8.13 -14.66 -19.52
C LYS A 213 -8.67 -15.37 -20.76
N HIS A 214 -8.36 -14.87 -21.96
CA HIS A 214 -8.75 -15.53 -23.20
C HIS A 214 -8.08 -16.89 -23.37
N GLU A 215 -6.78 -16.99 -23.09
CA GLU A 215 -6.02 -18.23 -23.17
C GLU A 215 -6.50 -19.28 -22.15
N ALA A 216 -6.82 -18.87 -20.92
CA ALA A 216 -7.46 -19.72 -19.91
C ALA A 216 -8.89 -20.14 -20.32
N ALA A 217 -9.67 -19.26 -20.93
CA ALA A 217 -11.01 -19.58 -21.42
C ALA A 217 -10.98 -20.58 -22.59
N ASP A 218 -10.03 -20.45 -23.52
CA ASP A 218 -9.82 -21.42 -24.60
C ASP A 218 -9.28 -22.75 -24.07
N ALA A 219 -8.37 -22.75 -23.08
CA ALA A 219 -7.93 -23.98 -22.42
C ALA A 219 -9.08 -24.74 -21.73
N VAL A 220 -9.96 -24.03 -21.01
CA VAL A 220 -11.18 -24.61 -20.42
C VAL A 220 -12.13 -25.12 -21.51
N ARG A 221 -12.28 -24.39 -22.62
CA ARG A 221 -13.12 -24.81 -23.75
C ARG A 221 -12.58 -26.11 -24.38
N VAL A 222 -11.29 -26.17 -24.70
CA VAL A 222 -10.63 -27.37 -25.27
C VAL A 222 -10.71 -28.55 -24.30
N ALA A 223 -10.50 -28.34 -23.00
CA ALA A 223 -10.68 -29.39 -22.00
C ALA A 223 -12.13 -29.90 -21.93
N SER A 224 -13.11 -29.01 -22.07
CA SER A 224 -14.54 -29.38 -22.12
C SER A 224 -14.90 -30.13 -23.41
N GLU A 225 -14.38 -29.70 -24.56
CA GLU A 225 -14.57 -30.33 -25.88
C GLU A 225 -13.97 -31.74 -25.87
N ALA A 226 -12.73 -31.90 -25.41
CA ALA A 226 -12.07 -33.21 -25.27
C ALA A 226 -12.78 -34.13 -24.27
N ALA A 227 -13.30 -33.60 -23.15
CA ALA A 227 -14.13 -34.38 -22.23
C ALA A 227 -15.44 -34.85 -22.90
N THR A 228 -16.10 -33.98 -23.68
CA THR A 228 -17.32 -34.37 -24.41
C THR A 228 -17.08 -35.38 -25.51
N GLU A 229 -15.99 -35.27 -26.29
CA GLU A 229 -15.61 -36.29 -27.28
C GLU A 229 -15.35 -37.64 -26.60
N LYS A 230 -14.64 -37.65 -25.47
CA LYS A 230 -14.36 -38.88 -24.70
C LYS A 230 -15.64 -39.52 -24.14
N TYR A 231 -16.63 -38.72 -23.72
CA TYR A 231 -17.94 -39.23 -23.32
C TYR A 231 -18.76 -39.75 -24.52
N GLU A 232 -18.68 -39.09 -25.68
CA GLU A 232 -19.33 -39.59 -26.91
C GLU A 232 -18.72 -40.90 -27.43
N GLU A 233 -17.39 -41.06 -27.37
CA GLU A 233 -16.71 -42.31 -27.74
C GLU A 233 -17.12 -43.44 -26.79
N GLN A 234 -17.11 -43.20 -25.47
CA GLN A 234 -17.61 -44.19 -24.50
C GLN A 234 -19.08 -44.57 -24.75
N LEU A 235 -19.92 -43.62 -25.14
CA LEU A 235 -21.32 -43.88 -25.51
C LEU A 235 -21.43 -44.76 -26.77
N LYS A 236 -20.67 -44.44 -27.83
CA LYS A 236 -20.61 -45.24 -29.06
C LYS A 236 -20.08 -46.65 -28.81
N GLU A 237 -19.09 -46.81 -27.92
CA GLU A 237 -18.52 -48.10 -27.53
C GLU A 237 -19.52 -48.93 -26.70
N LYS A 238 -20.26 -48.29 -25.78
CA LYS A 238 -21.35 -48.94 -25.03
C LYS A 238 -22.51 -49.36 -25.94
N ASP A 239 -22.89 -48.53 -26.91
CA ASP A 239 -23.93 -48.86 -27.89
C ASP A 239 -23.49 -50.00 -28.83
N ALA A 240 -22.22 -50.03 -29.26
CA ALA A 240 -21.65 -51.13 -30.02
C ALA A 240 -21.61 -52.44 -29.21
N ALA A 241 -21.23 -52.38 -27.93
CA ALA A 241 -21.28 -53.52 -27.03
C ALA A 241 -22.71 -54.03 -26.80
N LEU A 242 -23.69 -53.13 -26.66
CA LEU A 242 -25.12 -53.48 -26.56
C LEU A 242 -25.63 -54.15 -27.85
N TYR A 243 -25.23 -53.67 -29.03
CA TYR A 243 -25.53 -54.32 -30.30
C TYR A 243 -24.92 -55.73 -30.39
N ALA A 244 -23.64 -55.90 -30.02
CA ALA A 244 -22.99 -57.20 -30.02
C ALA A 244 -23.62 -58.18 -29.01
N VAL A 245 -24.09 -57.69 -27.86
CA VAL A 245 -24.85 -58.48 -26.88
C VAL A 245 -26.24 -58.86 -27.42
N ALA A 246 -26.92 -57.95 -28.13
CA ALA A 246 -28.20 -58.24 -28.77
C ALA A 246 -28.07 -59.30 -29.88
N GLU A 247 -27.03 -59.21 -30.72
CA GLU A 247 -26.74 -60.19 -31.79
C GLU A 247 -26.32 -61.56 -31.21
N LYS A 248 -25.50 -61.58 -30.15
CA LYS A 248 -25.21 -62.80 -29.37
C LYS A 248 -26.45 -63.40 -28.72
N LYS A 249 -27.40 -62.57 -28.26
CA LYS A 249 -28.66 -63.04 -27.71
C LYS A 249 -29.56 -63.65 -28.79
N GLU A 250 -29.70 -62.99 -29.94
CA GLU A 250 -30.52 -63.49 -31.06
C GLU A 250 -29.97 -64.81 -31.63
N THR A 251 -28.65 -64.92 -31.77
CA THR A 251 -27.99 -66.17 -32.18
C THR A 251 -28.09 -67.28 -31.13
N LEU A 252 -28.02 -66.96 -29.83
CA LEU A 252 -28.30 -67.93 -28.77
C LEU A 252 -29.77 -68.37 -28.75
N GLU A 253 -30.72 -67.46 -28.91
CA GLU A 253 -32.15 -67.81 -28.99
C GLU A 253 -32.45 -68.69 -30.21
N ALA A 254 -31.84 -68.40 -31.37
CA ALA A 254 -31.92 -69.24 -32.57
C ALA A 254 -31.34 -70.65 -32.31
N ALA A 255 -30.13 -70.75 -31.76
CA ALA A 255 -29.51 -72.03 -31.42
C ALA A 255 -30.32 -72.83 -30.38
N LEU A 256 -30.97 -72.16 -29.43
CA LEU A 256 -31.85 -72.80 -28.42
C LEU A 256 -33.15 -73.31 -29.07
N THR A 257 -33.69 -72.63 -30.08
CA THR A 257 -34.82 -73.16 -30.88
C THR A 257 -34.40 -74.35 -31.74
N GLU A 258 -33.23 -74.31 -32.37
CA GLU A 258 -32.70 -75.44 -33.16
C GLU A 258 -32.40 -76.66 -32.28
N LYS A 259 -31.82 -76.47 -31.09
CA LYS A 259 -31.58 -77.56 -30.13
C LYS A 259 -32.88 -78.11 -29.52
N LYS A 260 -33.93 -77.30 -29.35
CA LYS A 260 -35.27 -77.82 -29.00
C LYS A 260 -35.86 -78.66 -30.13
N GLN A 261 -35.81 -78.17 -31.37
CA GLN A 261 -36.26 -78.90 -32.56
C GLN A 261 -35.55 -80.27 -32.65
N ALA A 262 -34.22 -80.29 -32.49
CA ALA A 262 -33.43 -81.52 -32.50
C ALA A 262 -33.72 -82.46 -31.30
N LEU A 263 -34.13 -81.93 -30.15
CA LEU A 263 -34.56 -82.74 -29.00
C LEU A 263 -35.95 -83.35 -29.26
N ASP A 264 -36.90 -82.56 -29.76
CA ASP A 264 -38.25 -83.01 -30.12
C ASP A 264 -38.19 -84.10 -31.22
N ASP A 265 -37.32 -83.91 -32.22
CA ASP A 265 -37.05 -84.90 -33.28
C ASP A 265 -36.37 -86.18 -32.72
N ALA A 266 -35.46 -86.05 -31.74
CA ALA A 266 -34.82 -87.19 -31.09
C ALA A 266 -35.79 -87.96 -30.17
N GLU A 267 -36.68 -87.28 -29.43
CA GLU A 267 -37.74 -87.91 -28.65
C GLU A 267 -38.75 -88.63 -29.55
N ALA A 268 -39.10 -88.05 -30.70
CA ALA A 268 -39.92 -88.71 -31.72
C ALA A 268 -39.24 -89.97 -32.28
N ALA A 269 -37.94 -89.91 -32.60
CA ALA A 269 -37.17 -91.06 -33.07
C ALA A 269 -37.05 -92.16 -31.99
N VAL A 270 -36.87 -91.81 -30.72
CA VAL A 270 -36.84 -92.77 -29.59
C VAL A 270 -38.22 -93.43 -29.40
N ALA A 271 -39.32 -92.69 -29.57
CA ALA A 271 -40.66 -93.25 -29.54
C ALA A 271 -40.94 -94.20 -30.72
N GLU A 272 -40.43 -93.90 -31.92
CA GLU A 272 -40.52 -94.76 -33.10
C GLU A 272 -39.65 -96.03 -32.95
N VAL A 273 -38.45 -95.91 -32.36
CA VAL A 273 -37.59 -97.04 -31.99
C VAL A 273 -38.24 -97.91 -30.90
N GLN A 274 -38.90 -97.33 -29.90
CA GLN A 274 -39.68 -98.12 -28.92
C GLN A 274 -40.86 -98.83 -29.57
N SER A 275 -41.62 -98.16 -30.44
CA SER A 275 -42.75 -98.78 -31.16
C SER A 275 -42.29 -99.92 -32.07
N SER A 276 -41.12 -99.82 -32.70
CA SER A 276 -40.56 -100.88 -33.55
C SER A 276 -39.89 -101.98 -32.73
N LEU A 277 -39.30 -101.69 -31.56
CA LEU A 277 -38.82 -102.69 -30.61
C LEU A 277 -39.97 -103.57 -30.07
N GLU A 278 -41.12 -102.96 -29.73
CA GLU A 278 -42.34 -103.70 -29.36
C GLU A 278 -42.89 -104.55 -30.52
N GLN A 279 -42.74 -104.07 -31.77
CA GLN A 279 -43.14 -104.80 -32.97
C GLN A 279 -42.22 -105.99 -33.28
N VAL A 280 -40.91 -105.85 -33.03
CA VAL A 280 -39.90 -106.92 -33.16
C VAL A 280 -40.04 -107.97 -32.05
N GLN A 281 -40.41 -107.58 -30.83
CA GLN A 281 -40.74 -108.54 -29.76
C GLN A 281 -41.97 -109.41 -30.08
N ALA A 282 -42.81 -109.01 -31.03
CA ALA A 282 -43.98 -109.77 -31.47
C ALA A 282 -43.71 -110.75 -32.64
N GLN A 283 -42.53 -110.70 -33.29
CA GLN A 283 -42.18 -111.56 -34.43
C GLN A 283 -40.78 -112.18 -34.26
N GLY A 284 -40.75 -113.41 -33.74
CA GLY A 284 -39.51 -114.18 -33.64
C GLY A 284 -39.05 -114.80 -34.97
N GLU A 285 -37.73 -114.99 -35.08
CA GLU A 285 -37.00 -115.73 -36.14
C GLU A 285 -36.59 -114.96 -37.43
N GLU A 286 -35.94 -113.80 -37.29
CA GLU A 286 -34.93 -113.32 -38.27
C GLU A 286 -33.73 -112.58 -37.60
N GLY A 287 -33.36 -113.02 -36.40
CA GLY A 287 -32.54 -112.27 -35.44
C GLY A 287 -31.01 -112.36 -35.56
N ALA A 288 -30.43 -112.26 -36.76
CA ALA A 288 -28.97 -112.25 -36.95
C ALA A 288 -28.44 -110.96 -37.59
N SER A 289 -28.91 -110.60 -38.80
CA SER A 289 -28.46 -109.40 -39.51
C SER A 289 -28.97 -108.09 -38.90
N ALA A 290 -30.24 -108.07 -38.44
CA ALA A 290 -30.82 -106.90 -37.78
C ALA A 290 -30.10 -106.53 -36.47
N LEU A 291 -29.56 -107.52 -35.75
CA LEU A 291 -28.81 -107.34 -34.50
C LEU A 291 -27.41 -106.74 -34.72
N GLU A 292 -26.86 -106.87 -35.93
CA GLU A 292 -25.56 -106.31 -36.31
C GLU A 292 -25.71 -104.86 -36.80
N GLN A 293 -26.78 -104.55 -37.56
CA GLN A 293 -27.14 -103.17 -37.91
C GLN A 293 -27.49 -102.34 -36.67
N LEU A 294 -28.32 -102.86 -35.75
CA LEU A 294 -28.64 -102.17 -34.49
C LEU A 294 -27.41 -101.89 -33.62
N LYS A 295 -26.38 -102.74 -33.64
CA LYS A 295 -25.11 -102.47 -32.95
C LYS A 295 -24.30 -101.36 -33.60
N GLN A 296 -24.33 -101.28 -34.93
CA GLN A 296 -23.62 -100.27 -35.68
C GLN A 296 -24.28 -98.89 -35.53
N GLU A 297 -25.61 -98.85 -35.54
CA GLU A 297 -26.40 -97.65 -35.21
C GLU A 297 -26.24 -97.22 -33.75
N LEU A 298 -26.14 -98.17 -32.80
CA LEU A 298 -25.81 -97.86 -31.40
C LEU A 298 -24.41 -97.24 -31.25
N GLN A 299 -23.39 -97.78 -31.94
CA GLN A 299 -22.04 -97.19 -31.92
C GLN A 299 -22.00 -95.80 -32.55
N GLU A 300 -22.73 -95.55 -33.63
CA GLU A 300 -22.85 -94.19 -34.19
C GLU A 300 -23.59 -93.23 -33.24
N ALA A 301 -24.62 -93.70 -32.54
CA ALA A 301 -25.31 -92.91 -31.52
C ALA A 301 -24.39 -92.60 -30.32
N GLU A 302 -23.62 -93.58 -29.84
CA GLU A 302 -22.62 -93.39 -28.77
C GLU A 302 -21.51 -92.42 -29.18
N GLN A 303 -21.01 -92.49 -30.43
CA GLN A 303 -20.02 -91.52 -30.94
C GLN A 303 -20.58 -90.11 -31.06
N LYS A 304 -21.82 -89.94 -31.55
CA LYS A 304 -22.49 -88.63 -31.62
C LYS A 304 -22.73 -88.05 -30.22
N LEU A 305 -23.12 -88.90 -29.25
CA LEU A 305 -23.34 -88.49 -27.87
C LEU A 305 -22.02 -88.13 -27.16
N GLN A 306 -20.92 -88.81 -27.49
CA GLN A 306 -19.58 -88.42 -27.02
C GLN A 306 -19.13 -87.08 -27.62
N GLN A 307 -19.30 -86.85 -28.93
CA GLN A 307 -18.99 -85.56 -29.55
C GLN A 307 -19.77 -84.40 -28.93
N VAL A 308 -21.07 -84.58 -28.65
CA VAL A 308 -21.88 -83.55 -27.96
C VAL A 308 -21.35 -83.27 -26.54
N ARG A 309 -20.91 -84.30 -25.81
CA ARG A 309 -20.30 -84.12 -24.48
C ARG A 309 -18.96 -83.39 -24.54
N ASP A 310 -18.12 -83.71 -25.52
CA ASP A 310 -16.82 -83.07 -25.71
C ASP A 310 -17.01 -81.59 -26.13
N GLU A 311 -18.01 -81.28 -26.97
CA GLU A 311 -18.41 -79.91 -27.30
C GLU A 311 -18.98 -79.14 -26.10
N ASP A 312 -19.80 -79.77 -25.27
CA ASP A 312 -20.40 -79.12 -24.10
C ASP A 312 -19.37 -78.90 -22.98
N LEU A 313 -18.37 -79.78 -22.84
CA LEU A 313 -17.17 -79.56 -22.02
C LEU A 313 -16.36 -78.36 -22.52
N ALA A 314 -16.06 -78.29 -23.82
CA ALA A 314 -15.32 -77.16 -24.40
C ALA A 314 -16.08 -75.82 -24.26
N LYS A 315 -17.42 -75.84 -24.31
CA LYS A 315 -18.26 -74.66 -24.05
C LYS A 315 -18.30 -74.27 -22.57
N LEU A 316 -18.26 -75.24 -21.65
CA LEU A 316 -18.13 -74.99 -20.22
C LEU A 316 -16.77 -74.34 -19.91
N GLU A 317 -15.66 -74.89 -20.41
CA GLU A 317 -14.32 -74.29 -20.27
C GLU A 317 -14.26 -72.87 -20.85
N ALA A 318 -14.90 -72.62 -22.01
CA ALA A 318 -14.96 -71.28 -22.60
C ALA A 318 -15.79 -70.28 -21.77
N LEU A 319 -16.90 -70.72 -21.16
CA LEU A 319 -17.71 -69.89 -20.26
C LEU A 319 -17.02 -69.65 -18.92
N GLU A 320 -16.33 -70.64 -18.37
CA GLU A 320 -15.56 -70.54 -17.14
C GLU A 320 -14.36 -69.59 -17.31
N LYS A 321 -13.68 -69.67 -18.47
CA LYS A 321 -12.64 -68.70 -18.84
C LYS A 321 -13.19 -67.28 -19.02
N HIS A 322 -14.34 -67.12 -19.69
CA HIS A 322 -14.99 -65.81 -19.82
C HIS A 322 -15.46 -65.25 -18.46
N ALA A 323 -15.84 -66.11 -17.52
CA ALA A 323 -16.17 -65.69 -16.15
C ALA A 323 -14.92 -65.20 -15.39
N GLN A 324 -13.80 -65.91 -15.50
CA GLN A 324 -12.51 -65.48 -14.95
C GLN A 324 -12.00 -64.17 -15.57
N GLU A 325 -12.16 -63.99 -16.89
CA GLU A 325 -11.83 -62.73 -17.58
C GLU A 325 -12.73 -61.57 -17.11
N GLN A 326 -14.02 -61.81 -16.85
CA GLN A 326 -14.92 -60.81 -16.24
C GLN A 326 -14.57 -60.48 -14.79
N GLU A 327 -14.18 -61.47 -13.97
CA GLU A 327 -13.72 -61.25 -12.60
C GLU A 327 -12.39 -60.48 -12.56
N ALA A 328 -11.46 -60.75 -13.49
CA ALA A 328 -10.21 -60.01 -13.63
C ALA A 328 -10.45 -58.53 -13.99
N ILE A 329 -11.33 -58.25 -14.96
CA ILE A 329 -11.71 -56.86 -15.31
C ILE A 329 -12.44 -56.17 -14.15
N ALA A 330 -13.27 -56.90 -13.40
CA ALA A 330 -13.92 -56.35 -12.21
C ALA A 330 -12.90 -56.00 -11.11
N ALA A 331 -11.90 -56.86 -10.89
CA ALA A 331 -10.80 -56.64 -9.95
C ALA A 331 -9.95 -55.42 -10.34
N GLU A 332 -9.58 -55.30 -11.62
CA GLU A 332 -8.87 -54.15 -12.18
C GLU A 332 -9.66 -52.85 -11.98
N LYS A 333 -10.98 -52.86 -12.21
CA LYS A 333 -11.84 -51.68 -11.98
C LYS A 333 -12.09 -51.36 -10.50
N THR A 334 -12.00 -52.34 -9.60
CA THR A 334 -11.94 -52.03 -8.16
C THR A 334 -10.60 -51.44 -7.76
N GLN A 335 -9.48 -51.89 -8.34
CA GLN A 335 -8.16 -51.33 -8.09
C GLN A 335 -8.09 -49.87 -8.57
N GLU A 336 -8.50 -49.56 -9.79
CA GLU A 336 -8.59 -48.17 -10.30
C GLU A 336 -9.43 -47.25 -9.38
N LEU A 337 -10.47 -47.78 -8.74
CA LEU A 337 -11.31 -47.05 -7.80
C LEU A 337 -10.71 -46.90 -6.40
N GLU A 338 -9.75 -47.74 -6.02
CA GLU A 338 -8.98 -47.60 -4.78
C GLU A 338 -7.79 -46.67 -4.99
N ASP A 339 -7.10 -46.77 -6.13
CA ASP A 339 -6.06 -45.85 -6.56
C ASP A 339 -6.62 -44.41 -6.66
N TYR A 340 -7.77 -44.21 -7.33
CA TYR A 340 -8.42 -42.89 -7.40
C TYR A 340 -8.86 -42.35 -6.03
N LYS A 341 -9.23 -43.21 -5.07
CA LYS A 341 -9.50 -42.78 -3.69
C LYS A 341 -8.21 -42.39 -2.97
N HIS A 342 -7.11 -43.10 -3.22
CA HIS A 342 -5.80 -42.79 -2.68
C HIS A 342 -5.33 -41.42 -3.18
N ASP A 343 -5.39 -41.16 -4.49
CA ASP A 343 -5.10 -39.87 -5.10
C ASP A 343 -5.95 -38.74 -4.48
N CYS A 344 -7.25 -38.98 -4.26
CA CYS A 344 -8.12 -38.00 -3.60
C CYS A 344 -7.73 -37.72 -2.14
N VAL A 345 -7.21 -38.72 -1.42
CA VAL A 345 -6.71 -38.57 -0.04
C VAL A 345 -5.35 -37.87 -0.02
N GLU A 346 -4.45 -38.15 -0.96
CA GLU A 346 -3.17 -37.45 -1.11
C GLU A 346 -3.39 -35.98 -1.49
N LEU A 347 -4.26 -35.68 -2.47
CA LEU A 347 -4.62 -34.31 -2.82
C LEU A 347 -5.28 -33.56 -1.65
N TRP A 348 -6.11 -34.24 -0.84
CA TRP A 348 -6.66 -33.65 0.38
C TRP A 348 -5.57 -33.37 1.43
N LYS A 349 -4.62 -34.29 1.60
CA LYS A 349 -3.49 -34.13 2.53
C LYS A 349 -2.59 -32.97 2.10
N ILE A 350 -2.19 -32.91 0.82
CA ILE A 350 -1.41 -31.79 0.24
C ILE A 350 -2.16 -30.46 0.41
N ASN A 351 -3.49 -30.44 0.23
CA ASN A 351 -4.30 -29.24 0.43
C ASN A 351 -4.33 -28.79 1.90
N GLU A 352 -4.30 -29.73 2.85
CA GLU A 352 -4.25 -29.43 4.28
C GLU A 352 -2.84 -29.03 4.73
N ASP A 353 -1.79 -29.68 4.22
CA ASP A 353 -0.39 -29.32 4.44
C ASP A 353 -0.09 -27.91 3.88
N LEU A 354 -0.64 -27.55 2.72
CA LEU A 354 -0.58 -26.19 2.18
C LEU A 354 -1.31 -25.16 3.06
N LYS A 355 -2.48 -25.49 3.63
CA LYS A 355 -3.15 -24.60 4.61
C LYS A 355 -2.30 -24.45 5.87
N GLN A 356 -1.67 -25.51 6.35
CA GLN A 356 -0.78 -25.46 7.51
C GLN A 356 0.47 -24.62 7.21
N GLN A 357 1.06 -24.72 6.02
CA GLN A 357 2.16 -23.84 5.60
C GLN A 357 1.74 -22.38 5.48
N ILE A 358 0.54 -22.09 4.94
CA ILE A 358 -0.02 -20.72 4.91
C ILE A 358 -0.27 -20.21 6.33
N ALA A 359 -0.78 -21.05 7.23
CA ALA A 359 -0.97 -20.69 8.64
C ALA A 359 0.37 -20.42 9.33
N LEU A 360 1.37 -21.29 9.16
CA LEU A 360 2.72 -21.14 9.73
C LEU A 360 3.43 -19.89 9.20
N THR A 361 3.41 -19.65 7.88
CA THR A 361 3.99 -18.41 7.30
C THR A 361 3.24 -17.15 7.74
N SER A 362 1.92 -17.21 7.94
CA SER A 362 1.17 -16.11 8.57
C SER A 362 1.56 -15.90 10.04
N ALA A 363 1.81 -16.98 10.77
CA ALA A 363 2.25 -16.93 12.17
C ALA A 363 3.68 -16.37 12.28
N GLU A 364 4.62 -16.83 11.45
CA GLU A 364 6.00 -16.32 11.38
C GLU A 364 6.06 -14.84 10.97
N THR A 365 5.23 -14.39 10.03
CA THR A 365 5.19 -12.98 9.64
C THR A 365 4.58 -12.10 10.74
N MET A 366 3.56 -12.60 11.46
CA MET A 366 3.07 -11.94 12.68
C MET A 366 4.12 -11.94 13.80
N LEU A 367 4.89 -13.02 13.97
CA LEU A 367 5.96 -13.13 14.96
C LEU A 367 7.10 -12.15 14.66
N LYS A 368 7.57 -12.09 13.40
CA LYS A 368 8.55 -11.09 12.94
C LYS A 368 8.04 -9.65 13.09
N GLN A 369 6.75 -9.39 12.86
CA GLN A 369 6.16 -8.08 13.16
C GLN A 369 6.07 -7.79 14.67
N ALA A 370 5.86 -8.81 15.51
CA ALA A 370 5.88 -8.66 16.96
C ALA A 370 7.30 -8.40 17.46
N GLU A 371 8.31 -9.14 17.00
CA GLU A 371 9.73 -8.93 17.29
C GLU A 371 10.21 -7.56 16.81
N LEU A 372 9.80 -7.09 15.62
CA LEU A 372 10.13 -5.73 15.15
C LEU A 372 9.46 -4.65 16.01
N ARG A 373 8.24 -4.87 16.50
CA ARG A 373 7.57 -3.98 17.47
C ARG A 373 8.25 -4.03 18.83
N GLU A 374 8.65 -5.19 19.32
CA GLU A 374 9.36 -5.37 20.59
C GLU A 374 10.75 -4.72 20.53
N ASN A 375 11.48 -4.84 19.42
CA ASN A 375 12.75 -4.15 19.21
C ASN A 375 12.59 -2.62 19.07
N ALA A 376 11.49 -2.14 18.48
CA ALA A 376 11.18 -0.72 18.46
C ALA A 376 10.81 -0.18 19.86
N LEU A 377 10.02 -0.95 20.62
CA LEU A 377 9.64 -0.63 22.00
C LEU A 377 10.84 -0.73 22.96
N SER A 378 11.76 -1.68 22.76
CA SER A 378 12.97 -1.80 23.60
C SER A 378 13.93 -0.63 23.36
N GLY A 379 14.08 -0.19 22.10
CA GLY A 379 14.74 1.07 21.78
C GLY A 379 14.08 2.29 22.43
N GLN A 380 12.74 2.30 22.50
CA GLN A 380 11.99 3.36 23.19
C GLN A 380 12.18 3.31 24.71
N THR A 381 12.22 2.14 25.35
CA THR A 381 12.53 2.04 26.79
C THR A 381 13.96 2.47 27.09
N VAL A 382 14.95 2.13 26.25
CA VAL A 382 16.34 2.60 26.43
C VAL A 382 16.42 4.13 26.32
N LEU A 383 15.65 4.76 25.43
CA LEU A 383 15.55 6.22 25.36
C LEU A 383 14.83 6.81 26.58
N GLN A 384 13.80 6.14 27.10
CA GLN A 384 13.07 6.58 28.29
C GLN A 384 13.91 6.46 29.57
N ASP A 385 14.69 5.38 29.71
CA ASP A 385 15.71 5.22 30.75
C ASP A 385 16.77 6.33 30.62
N LYS A 386 17.17 6.69 29.40
CA LYS A 386 18.11 7.80 29.17
C LYS A 386 17.51 9.18 29.50
N VAL A 387 16.22 9.39 29.24
CA VAL A 387 15.51 10.62 29.63
C VAL A 387 15.42 10.71 31.15
N THR A 388 15.00 9.64 31.84
CA THR A 388 14.94 9.64 33.31
C THR A 388 16.32 9.79 33.97
N GLU A 389 17.38 9.24 33.37
CA GLU A 389 18.76 9.49 33.82
C GLU A 389 19.17 10.95 33.65
N LEU A 390 18.78 11.61 32.55
CA LEU A 390 19.02 13.04 32.33
C LEU A 390 18.15 13.94 33.25
N GLU A 391 16.92 13.53 33.55
CA GLU A 391 16.05 14.21 34.52
C GLU A 391 16.65 14.14 35.94
N ASN A 392 17.12 12.97 36.35
CA ASN A 392 17.84 12.79 37.63
C ASN A 392 19.13 13.63 37.69
N GLN A 393 19.89 13.71 36.59
CA GLN A 393 21.08 14.57 36.51
C GLN A 393 20.74 16.07 36.58
N LEU A 394 19.61 16.50 35.98
CA LEU A 394 19.11 17.87 36.10
C LEU A 394 18.64 18.18 37.53
N GLU A 395 17.94 17.25 38.19
CA GLU A 395 17.51 17.40 39.58
C GLU A 395 18.73 17.49 40.52
N GLU A 396 19.75 16.64 40.34
CA GLU A 396 20.98 16.69 41.12
C GLU A 396 21.79 17.98 40.88
N LEU A 397 21.87 18.47 39.65
CA LEU A 397 22.45 19.79 39.34
C LEU A 397 21.66 20.94 39.95
N GLN A 398 20.32 20.84 40.00
CA GLN A 398 19.45 21.86 40.57
C GLN A 398 19.51 21.85 42.11
N GLU A 399 19.65 20.68 42.75
CA GLU A 399 20.00 20.60 44.17
C GLU A 399 21.39 21.18 44.45
N GLN A 400 22.41 20.90 43.61
CA GLN A 400 23.73 21.50 43.77
C GLN A 400 23.70 23.02 43.63
N LEU A 401 22.92 23.56 42.68
CA LEU A 401 22.68 25.00 42.53
C LEU A 401 22.00 25.59 43.78
N ASN A 402 20.98 24.92 44.31
CA ASN A 402 20.27 25.36 45.53
C ASN A 402 21.18 25.35 46.76
N ARG A 403 22.00 24.30 46.93
CA ARG A 403 23.02 24.22 48.00
C ARG A 403 24.05 25.34 47.86
N LYS A 404 24.51 25.64 46.63
CA LYS A 404 25.44 26.76 46.37
C LYS A 404 24.80 28.13 46.60
N ALA A 405 23.52 28.29 46.29
CA ALA A 405 22.78 29.51 46.62
C ALA A 405 22.64 29.70 48.14
N GLN A 406 22.40 28.62 48.89
CA GLN A 406 22.40 28.65 50.37
C GLN A 406 23.79 28.98 50.92
N GLU A 407 24.87 28.36 50.43
CA GLU A 407 26.25 28.72 50.83
C GLU A 407 26.55 30.20 50.56
N ILE A 408 26.08 30.78 49.44
CA ILE A 408 26.26 32.21 49.14
C ILE A 408 25.49 33.09 50.13
N VAL A 409 24.26 32.72 50.49
CA VAL A 409 23.47 33.45 51.50
C VAL A 409 24.09 33.33 52.90
N GLU A 410 24.62 32.16 53.26
CA GLU A 410 25.36 31.97 54.52
C GLU A 410 26.67 32.78 54.54
N LEU A 411 27.42 32.81 53.43
CA LEU A 411 28.63 33.65 53.31
C LEU A 411 28.32 35.15 53.31
N GLN A 412 27.16 35.57 52.78
CA GLN A 412 26.69 36.95 52.89
C GLN A 412 26.30 37.30 54.34
N ALA A 413 25.59 36.41 55.04
CA ALA A 413 25.28 36.57 56.46
C ALA A 413 26.55 36.56 57.34
N GLU A 414 27.55 35.73 57.03
CA GLU A 414 28.85 35.76 57.69
C GLU A 414 29.59 37.08 57.40
N ALA A 415 29.58 37.58 56.18
CA ALA A 415 30.19 38.87 55.82
C ALA A 415 29.51 40.05 56.54
N GLU A 416 28.18 40.06 56.64
CA GLU A 416 27.42 41.05 57.41
C GLU A 416 27.70 40.94 58.91
N SER A 417 27.82 39.73 59.46
CA SER A 417 28.20 39.53 60.87
C SER A 417 29.63 39.99 61.17
N ARG A 418 30.57 39.82 60.23
CA ARG A 418 31.95 40.32 60.32
C ARG A 418 32.07 41.83 60.10
N ALA A 419 31.06 42.48 59.53
CA ALA A 419 31.00 43.94 59.43
C ALA A 419 30.45 44.62 60.71
N MET A 420 29.91 43.84 61.66
CA MET A 420 29.23 44.32 62.87
C MET A 420 29.95 44.00 64.19
N VAL A 421 31.18 43.46 64.15
CA VAL A 421 32.02 43.26 65.34
C VAL A 421 33.31 44.06 65.18
N GLU A 422 33.43 45.08 66.01
CA GLU A 422 34.41 46.18 66.00
C GLU A 422 35.88 45.79 66.26
N GLU A 423 36.73 46.81 66.08
CA GLU A 423 37.91 47.09 66.91
C GLU A 423 38.03 46.25 68.22
N THR A 424 39.10 45.47 68.37
CA THR A 424 40.03 45.42 69.55
C THR A 424 40.83 44.11 69.63
N SER A 425 42.11 44.20 70.06
CA SER A 425 43.02 43.13 70.56
C SER A 425 43.23 41.89 69.66
N GLU A 426 44.44 41.61 69.16
CA GLU A 426 45.66 41.17 69.88
C GLU A 426 45.51 39.87 70.69
N GLU A 427 46.46 38.95 70.47
CA GLU A 427 46.76 37.70 71.21
C GLU A 427 45.72 36.56 71.14
N ASP A 428 45.95 35.58 70.26
CA ASP A 428 46.56 34.30 70.71
C ASP A 428 46.98 33.40 69.52
N GLU A 429 48.18 32.82 69.63
CA GLU A 429 48.73 31.83 68.68
C GLU A 429 48.26 30.39 69.02
N ASP A 430 48.52 29.45 68.10
CA ASP A 430 48.47 27.99 68.31
C ASP A 430 47.15 27.32 68.70
N LYS A 431 46.32 27.04 67.68
CA LYS A 431 45.67 25.72 67.59
C LYS A 431 45.51 25.18 66.17
N PHE A 432 46.64 24.90 65.53
CA PHE A 432 46.70 24.14 64.28
C PHE A 432 46.32 22.66 64.53
N VAL A 433 45.02 22.33 64.45
CA VAL A 433 44.56 20.93 64.44
C VAL A 433 44.41 20.48 62.99
N VAL A 434 45.36 19.67 62.54
CA VAL A 434 45.30 19.00 61.24
C VAL A 434 44.18 17.95 61.26
N VAL A 435 43.15 18.19 60.46
CA VAL A 435 42.28 17.18 59.83
C VAL A 435 42.17 17.67 58.39
N GLY A 436 42.69 17.02 57.37
CA GLY A 436 42.84 15.58 57.18
C GLY A 436 42.41 15.32 55.73
N GLY A 437 43.09 15.98 54.79
CA GLY A 437 42.80 15.91 53.36
C GLY A 437 43.44 14.71 52.68
N ASP A 438 43.00 14.49 51.45
CA ASP A 438 43.71 13.81 50.35
C ASP A 438 43.81 12.27 50.32
N ASP A 439 43.25 11.52 51.27
CA ASP A 439 43.10 10.05 51.09
C ASP A 439 41.78 9.66 50.39
N GLY A 440 40.65 10.29 50.73
CA GLY A 440 39.32 9.84 50.28
C GLY A 440 39.07 9.91 48.76
N ALA A 441 39.51 11.00 48.11
CA ALA A 441 39.37 11.14 46.65
C ALA A 441 40.32 10.18 45.90
N ILE A 442 41.50 9.89 46.48
CA ILE A 442 42.44 8.94 45.90
C ILE A 442 41.95 7.51 46.08
N THR A 443 41.36 7.13 47.22
CA THR A 443 40.73 5.80 47.35
C THR A 443 39.55 5.65 46.41
N ILE A 444 38.66 6.63 46.28
CA ILE A 444 37.52 6.55 45.35
C ILE A 444 37.99 6.43 43.89
N LEU A 445 38.96 7.24 43.46
CA LEU A 445 39.51 7.13 42.10
C LEU A 445 40.30 5.82 41.89
N THR A 446 41.02 5.33 42.91
CA THR A 446 41.72 4.03 42.85
C THR A 446 40.73 2.87 42.81
N GLU A 447 39.61 2.98 43.52
CA GLU A 447 38.54 1.97 43.54
C GLU A 447 37.74 1.98 42.24
N GLN A 448 37.45 3.15 41.67
CA GLN A 448 36.86 3.31 40.33
C GLN A 448 37.79 2.82 39.21
N VAL A 449 39.09 3.09 39.29
CA VAL A 449 40.07 2.52 38.36
C VAL A 449 40.20 1.01 38.57
N ALA A 450 40.10 0.50 39.80
CA ALA A 450 40.12 -0.93 40.09
C ALA A 450 38.83 -1.65 39.64
N THR A 451 37.64 -1.03 39.71
CA THR A 451 36.41 -1.58 39.12
C THR A 451 36.49 -1.55 37.61
N ALA A 452 36.90 -0.43 36.98
CA ALA A 452 37.07 -0.37 35.53
C ALA A 452 38.13 -1.36 35.02
N GLN A 453 39.22 -1.59 35.76
CA GLN A 453 40.20 -2.65 35.44
C GLN A 453 39.63 -4.05 35.63
N ARG A 454 38.78 -4.27 36.64
CA ARG A 454 38.12 -5.56 36.88
C ARG A 454 37.07 -5.85 35.80
N GLU A 455 36.22 -4.89 35.46
CA GLU A 455 35.25 -4.94 34.37
C GLU A 455 35.93 -5.14 33.00
N LEU A 456 37.06 -4.48 32.75
CA LEU A 456 37.87 -4.72 31.55
C LEU A 456 38.47 -6.14 31.55
N THR A 457 38.90 -6.66 32.71
CA THR A 457 39.41 -8.03 32.84
C THR A 457 38.29 -9.05 32.64
N GLU A 458 37.12 -8.85 33.25
CA GLU A 458 35.93 -9.68 33.08
C GLU A 458 35.40 -9.62 31.63
N ALA A 459 35.46 -8.47 30.97
CA ALA A 459 35.14 -8.33 29.54
C ALA A 459 36.18 -9.05 28.67
N MET A 460 37.48 -9.00 29.00
CA MET A 460 38.52 -9.75 28.30
C MET A 460 38.41 -11.27 28.55
N GLU A 461 38.05 -11.71 29.75
CA GLU A 461 37.78 -13.12 30.08
C GLU A 461 36.51 -13.61 29.40
N LEU A 462 35.45 -12.78 29.34
CA LEU A 462 34.23 -13.08 28.57
C LEU A 462 34.55 -13.19 27.08
N ASN A 463 35.36 -12.29 26.53
CA ASN A 463 35.77 -12.34 25.14
C ASN A 463 36.68 -13.55 24.86
N LEU A 464 37.55 -13.93 25.81
CA LEU A 464 38.32 -15.18 25.75
C LEU A 464 37.41 -16.41 25.82
N HIS A 465 36.37 -16.40 26.67
CA HIS A 465 35.37 -17.47 26.75
C HIS A 465 34.52 -17.56 25.48
N LEU A 466 34.11 -16.44 24.89
CA LEU A 466 33.40 -16.39 23.62
C LEU A 466 34.30 -16.84 22.46
N ASN A 467 35.57 -16.44 22.44
CA ASN A 467 36.52 -16.87 21.42
C ASN A 467 36.87 -18.36 21.56
N ASN A 468 37.06 -18.87 22.79
CA ASN A 468 37.22 -20.30 23.05
C ASN A 468 35.94 -21.10 22.72
N ARG A 469 34.74 -20.51 22.93
CA ARG A 469 33.46 -21.12 22.53
C ARG A 469 33.29 -21.11 21.02
N ASN A 470 33.74 -20.06 20.32
CA ASN A 470 33.73 -20.00 18.87
C ASN A 470 34.75 -20.98 18.27
N ALA A 471 35.97 -21.06 18.81
CA ALA A 471 36.95 -22.07 18.45
C ALA A 471 36.43 -23.49 18.73
N TRP A 472 35.74 -23.72 19.84
CA TRP A 472 35.09 -25.01 20.13
C TRP A 472 33.93 -25.29 19.16
N LEU A 473 33.13 -24.28 18.78
CA LEU A 473 32.07 -24.42 17.78
C LEU A 473 32.63 -24.65 16.37
N GLU A 474 33.77 -24.05 16.02
CA GLU A 474 34.54 -24.30 14.79
C GLU A 474 35.15 -25.70 14.80
N GLU A 475 35.72 -26.15 15.93
CA GLU A 475 36.16 -27.55 16.12
C GLU A 475 34.97 -28.52 16.03
N GLN A 476 33.79 -28.20 16.59
CA GLN A 476 32.58 -29.00 16.38
C GLN A 476 32.14 -28.97 14.90
N TYR A 477 32.25 -27.85 14.20
CA TYR A 477 31.91 -27.74 12.78
C TYR A 477 32.88 -28.54 11.90
N GLN A 478 34.17 -28.53 12.23
CA GLN A 478 35.18 -29.32 11.54
C GLN A 478 35.08 -30.81 11.89
N MET A 479 34.76 -31.17 13.14
CA MET A 479 34.41 -32.55 13.50
C MET A 479 33.15 -33.02 12.76
N LEU A 480 32.09 -32.20 12.67
CA LEU A 480 30.90 -32.51 11.88
C LEU A 480 31.20 -32.60 10.37
N SER A 481 32.16 -31.83 9.86
CA SER A 481 32.64 -31.97 8.47
C SER A 481 33.47 -33.24 8.23
N SER A 482 34.20 -33.74 9.25
CA SER A 482 34.87 -35.05 9.19
C SER A 482 33.92 -36.24 9.43
N VAL A 483 32.77 -36.02 10.08
CA VAL A 483 31.76 -37.06 10.38
C VAL A 483 30.87 -37.39 9.17
N GLN A 484 30.97 -36.67 8.05
CA GLN A 484 30.34 -37.09 6.78
C GLN A 484 31.15 -38.13 5.98
N SER A 485 32.20 -38.72 6.56
CA SER A 485 33.07 -39.68 5.87
C SER A 485 33.51 -40.89 6.72
N GLU A 486 32.73 -41.32 7.70
CA GLU A 486 32.97 -42.59 8.40
C GLU A 486 31.66 -43.39 8.61
N GLY A 487 31.68 -44.63 8.11
CA GLY A 487 30.60 -45.60 8.17
C GLY A 487 31.14 -46.98 7.81
N ASP A 488 31.63 -47.67 8.84
CA ASP A 488 31.96 -49.10 8.93
C ASP A 488 33.15 -49.61 8.04
N ASP A 489 34.10 -50.43 8.51
CA ASP A 489 34.08 -51.23 9.75
C ASP A 489 35.47 -51.63 10.31
N GLU A 490 35.49 -51.83 11.64
CA GLU A 490 36.35 -52.67 12.50
C GLU A 490 37.90 -52.50 12.66
N GLN A 491 38.29 -52.37 13.94
CA GLN A 491 39.44 -52.99 14.65
C GLN A 491 40.88 -52.69 14.14
N ASP A 492 41.82 -52.17 14.93
CA ASP A 492 42.10 -52.49 16.33
C ASP A 492 43.14 -51.53 16.98
N GLU A 493 43.46 -51.74 18.25
CA GLU A 493 44.41 -50.92 19.04
C GLU A 493 45.80 -50.70 18.42
N SER A 494 46.29 -49.44 18.39
CA SER A 494 47.48 -48.98 19.14
C SER A 494 48.07 -47.68 18.58
N GLY A 495 48.43 -46.74 19.45
CA GLY A 495 49.08 -45.50 19.02
C GLY A 495 50.61 -45.64 18.95
N ILE A 496 51.25 -44.89 18.04
CA ILE A 496 52.59 -44.29 18.20
C ILE A 496 52.84 -43.24 17.10
N ALA A 497 53.37 -42.08 17.52
CA ALA A 497 54.12 -41.05 16.78
C ALA A 497 53.81 -40.73 15.30
N LYS A 498 53.46 -39.46 15.05
CA LYS A 498 53.54 -38.80 13.74
C LYS A 498 54.95 -38.93 13.11
N PRO A 499 55.08 -39.35 11.84
CA PRO A 499 56.24 -39.00 11.00
C PRO A 499 56.08 -37.58 10.42
N ALA A 500 57.15 -37.05 9.82
CA ALA A 500 57.25 -35.65 9.43
C ALA A 500 56.60 -35.33 8.07
N LEU A 501 56.21 -34.06 7.89
CA LEU A 501 55.49 -33.54 6.72
C LEU A 501 56.14 -33.85 5.36
N GLU A 502 57.46 -34.01 5.28
CA GLU A 502 58.16 -34.35 4.03
C GLU A 502 57.86 -35.78 3.54
N GLU A 503 57.57 -36.72 4.45
CA GLU A 503 57.17 -38.08 4.09
C GLU A 503 55.70 -38.11 3.62
N GLN A 504 54.84 -37.25 4.20
CA GLN A 504 53.48 -37.04 3.71
C GLN A 504 53.43 -36.34 2.34
N ILE A 505 54.28 -35.34 2.08
CA ILE A 505 54.35 -34.69 0.75
C ILE A 505 54.85 -35.69 -0.30
N SER A 506 55.88 -36.49 0.03
CA SER A 506 56.38 -37.53 -0.88
C SER A 506 55.33 -38.61 -1.16
N ALA A 507 54.55 -39.02 -0.14
CA ALA A 507 53.44 -39.94 -0.29
C ALA A 507 52.31 -39.35 -1.15
N LEU A 508 51.93 -38.08 -0.94
CA LEU A 508 50.90 -37.39 -1.73
C LEU A 508 51.34 -37.15 -3.18
N GLU A 509 52.62 -36.87 -3.45
CA GLU A 509 53.16 -36.81 -4.82
C GLU A 509 53.15 -38.20 -5.49
N GLN A 510 53.42 -39.27 -4.73
CA GLN A 510 53.35 -40.64 -5.22
C GLN A 510 51.89 -41.08 -5.48
N GLU A 511 50.96 -40.76 -4.58
CA GLU A 511 49.52 -40.99 -4.76
C GLU A 511 48.96 -40.16 -5.91
N LEU A 512 49.42 -38.92 -6.14
CA LEU A 512 49.03 -38.13 -7.31
C LEU A 512 49.55 -38.76 -8.61
N GLN A 513 50.79 -39.28 -8.61
CA GLN A 513 51.33 -40.02 -9.76
C GLN A 513 50.63 -41.36 -9.98
N GLU A 514 50.19 -42.05 -8.93
CA GLU A 514 49.45 -43.31 -9.00
C GLU A 514 47.99 -43.09 -9.41
N ALA A 515 47.36 -42.00 -8.96
CA ALA A 515 46.05 -41.54 -9.45
C ALA A 515 46.11 -41.11 -10.92
N GLN A 516 47.17 -40.42 -11.35
CA GLN A 516 47.41 -40.14 -12.77
C GLN A 516 47.67 -41.41 -13.59
N ARG A 517 48.39 -42.40 -13.03
CA ARG A 517 48.56 -43.71 -13.67
C ARG A 517 47.23 -44.45 -13.81
N ALA A 518 46.43 -44.54 -12.74
CA ALA A 518 45.11 -45.16 -12.75
C ALA A 518 44.12 -44.42 -13.67
N ALA A 519 44.20 -43.10 -13.79
CA ALA A 519 43.42 -42.32 -14.74
C ALA A 519 43.83 -42.62 -16.19
N ASN A 520 45.13 -42.71 -16.47
CA ASN A 520 45.65 -43.08 -17.80
C ASN A 520 45.33 -44.54 -18.14
N GLU A 521 45.43 -45.47 -17.19
CA GLU A 521 45.03 -46.88 -17.36
C GLU A 521 43.53 -47.00 -17.64
N LYS A 522 42.68 -46.20 -16.97
CA LYS A 522 41.25 -46.10 -17.31
C LYS A 522 41.02 -45.49 -18.69
N ALA A 523 41.79 -44.46 -19.08
CA ALA A 523 41.70 -43.87 -20.42
C ALA A 523 42.14 -44.85 -21.53
N GLU A 524 43.20 -45.63 -21.30
CA GLU A 524 43.59 -46.74 -22.18
C GLU A 524 42.53 -47.84 -22.19
N HIS A 525 41.90 -48.16 -21.06
CA HIS A 525 40.82 -49.15 -21.00
C HIS A 525 39.56 -48.69 -21.75
N VAL A 526 39.25 -47.39 -21.73
CA VAL A 526 38.19 -46.78 -22.57
C VAL A 526 38.60 -46.82 -24.05
N SER A 527 39.82 -46.42 -24.40
CA SER A 527 40.29 -46.48 -25.80
C SER A 527 40.33 -47.90 -26.35
N ASN A 528 40.69 -48.89 -25.52
CA ASN A 528 40.61 -50.32 -25.85
C ASN A 528 39.16 -50.80 -26.00
N LEU A 529 38.22 -50.30 -25.18
CA LEU A 529 36.78 -50.56 -25.35
C LEU A 529 36.23 -49.95 -26.63
N GLU A 530 36.63 -48.73 -26.99
CA GLU A 530 36.28 -48.08 -28.26
C GLU A 530 36.88 -48.80 -29.48
N GLN A 531 38.12 -49.29 -29.39
CA GLN A 531 38.72 -50.15 -30.41
C GLN A 531 38.00 -51.50 -30.53
N ASN A 532 37.64 -52.13 -29.41
CA ASN A 532 36.87 -53.38 -29.40
C ASN A 532 35.46 -53.18 -29.95
N TYR A 533 34.79 -52.07 -29.62
CA TYR A 533 33.48 -51.71 -30.18
C TYR A 533 33.58 -51.43 -31.68
N SER A 534 34.62 -50.73 -32.12
CA SER A 534 34.90 -50.51 -33.55
C SER A 534 35.19 -51.81 -34.29
N ALA A 535 35.99 -52.70 -33.69
CA ALA A 535 36.27 -54.03 -34.25
C ALA A 535 35.00 -54.88 -34.34
N LEU A 536 34.18 -54.90 -33.27
CA LEU A 536 32.91 -55.62 -33.22
C LEU A 536 31.90 -55.05 -34.24
N SER A 537 31.86 -53.74 -34.42
CA SER A 537 31.08 -53.09 -35.48
C SER A 537 31.55 -53.52 -36.87
N THR A 538 32.86 -53.58 -37.13
CA THR A 538 33.38 -54.09 -38.42
C THR A 538 33.14 -55.59 -38.61
N GLU A 539 33.11 -56.39 -37.55
CA GLU A 539 32.67 -57.80 -37.62
C GLU A 539 31.16 -57.90 -37.87
N PHE A 540 30.34 -57.00 -37.30
CA PHE A 540 28.91 -56.95 -37.57
C PHE A 540 28.62 -56.57 -39.02
N ASP A 541 29.36 -55.60 -39.59
CA ASP A 541 29.29 -55.26 -41.01
C ASP A 541 29.80 -56.39 -41.91
N ARG A 542 30.85 -57.13 -41.51
CA ARG A 542 31.30 -58.36 -42.21
C ARG A 542 30.25 -59.45 -42.18
N LEU A 543 29.64 -59.71 -41.02
CA LEU A 543 28.52 -60.66 -40.86
C LEU A 543 27.31 -60.25 -41.69
N ARG A 544 27.02 -58.95 -41.76
CA ARG A 544 25.94 -58.40 -42.59
C ARG A 544 26.23 -58.52 -44.09
N SER A 545 27.49 -58.30 -44.51
CA SER A 545 27.93 -58.56 -45.90
C SER A 545 27.82 -60.05 -46.23
N ALA A 546 28.36 -60.93 -45.36
CA ALA A 546 28.27 -62.37 -45.53
C ALA A 546 26.82 -62.89 -45.54
N HIS A 547 25.93 -62.28 -44.75
CA HIS A 547 24.50 -62.59 -44.76
C HIS A 547 23.83 -62.14 -46.07
N ASN A 548 24.17 -60.96 -46.59
CA ASN A 548 23.70 -60.50 -47.90
C ASN A 548 24.23 -61.38 -49.04
N GLU A 549 25.50 -61.77 -49.01
CA GLU A 549 26.12 -62.72 -49.94
C GLU A 549 25.46 -64.11 -49.86
N LEU A 550 25.06 -64.55 -48.65
CA LEU A 550 24.28 -65.78 -48.47
C LEU A 550 22.86 -65.65 -49.04
N ILE A 551 22.23 -64.48 -48.94
CA ILE A 551 20.92 -64.20 -49.55
C ILE A 551 21.04 -64.19 -51.09
N GLU A 552 22.06 -63.56 -51.66
CA GLU A 552 22.33 -63.60 -53.11
C GLU A 552 22.66 -65.03 -53.57
N SER A 553 23.48 -65.76 -52.81
CA SER A 553 23.75 -67.18 -53.06
C SER A 553 22.47 -68.02 -53.03
N LYS A 554 21.59 -67.80 -52.05
CA LYS A 554 20.27 -68.45 -51.99
C LYS A 554 19.39 -68.09 -53.18
N GLN A 555 19.34 -66.81 -53.58
CA GLN A 555 18.57 -66.37 -54.76
C GLN A 555 19.11 -66.99 -56.06
N THR A 556 20.43 -67.14 -56.22
CA THR A 556 21.02 -67.87 -57.36
C THR A 556 20.76 -69.38 -57.30
N ALA A 557 20.76 -69.98 -56.10
CA ALA A 557 20.36 -71.38 -55.90
C ALA A 557 18.88 -71.60 -56.25
N ASP A 558 17.97 -70.73 -55.80
CA ASP A 558 16.56 -70.74 -56.19
C ASP A 558 16.38 -70.53 -57.69
N GLY A 559 17.22 -69.71 -58.33
CA GLY A 559 17.32 -69.59 -59.79
C GLY A 559 17.66 -70.92 -60.47
N THR A 560 18.76 -71.56 -60.06
CA THR A 560 19.17 -72.87 -60.62
C THR A 560 18.17 -73.99 -60.32
N LEU A 561 17.47 -73.97 -59.20
CA LEU A 561 16.42 -74.93 -58.84
C LEU A 561 15.17 -74.73 -59.71
N ASN A 562 14.83 -73.49 -60.08
CA ASN A 562 13.77 -73.20 -61.04
C ASN A 562 14.14 -73.63 -62.47
N ASP A 563 15.40 -73.50 -62.88
CA ASP A 563 15.86 -73.99 -64.18
C ASP A 563 15.95 -75.52 -64.23
N LEU A 564 16.40 -76.18 -63.15
CA LEU A 564 16.31 -77.63 -62.99
C LEU A 564 14.85 -78.13 -62.98
N ARG A 565 13.90 -77.39 -62.39
CA ARG A 565 12.47 -77.69 -62.51
C ARG A 565 11.99 -77.61 -63.96
N ARG A 566 12.42 -76.61 -64.74
CA ARG A 566 12.11 -76.53 -66.19
C ARG A 566 12.73 -77.69 -66.97
N GLU A 567 13.95 -78.10 -66.62
CA GLU A 567 14.64 -79.20 -67.29
C GLU A 567 14.01 -80.56 -66.96
N VAL A 568 13.61 -80.79 -65.70
CA VAL A 568 12.83 -81.98 -65.30
C VAL A 568 11.45 -82.01 -65.98
N GLU A 569 10.79 -80.86 -66.15
CA GLU A 569 9.52 -80.79 -66.87
C GLU A 569 9.70 -81.04 -68.38
N SER A 570 10.80 -80.57 -68.97
CA SER A 570 11.22 -80.90 -70.35
C SER A 570 11.54 -82.40 -70.53
N LEU A 571 12.18 -83.02 -69.53
CA LEU A 571 12.46 -84.45 -69.53
C LEU A 571 11.18 -85.30 -69.34
N ARG A 572 10.21 -84.83 -68.53
CA ARG A 572 8.89 -85.48 -68.41
C ARG A 572 8.07 -85.42 -69.71
N VAL A 573 8.21 -84.36 -70.49
CA VAL A 573 7.57 -84.24 -71.83
C VAL A 573 8.26 -85.14 -72.88
N SER A 574 9.54 -85.49 -72.72
CA SER A 574 10.26 -86.38 -73.63
C SER A 574 10.22 -87.87 -73.25
N GLN A 575 9.88 -88.22 -72.02
CA GLN A 575 9.72 -89.61 -71.55
C GLN A 575 8.36 -90.26 -71.92
N ALA A 576 7.62 -89.69 -72.87
CA ALA A 576 6.30 -90.16 -73.30
C ALA A 576 6.31 -91.01 -74.59
N ASN A 577 7.46 -91.30 -75.20
CA ASN A 577 7.55 -92.06 -76.45
C ASN A 577 8.75 -93.04 -76.49
N ALA A 578 8.52 -94.32 -76.17
CA ALA A 578 9.05 -95.50 -76.88
C ALA A 578 8.80 -96.80 -76.09
N PHE A 579 8.08 -97.73 -76.70
CA PHE A 579 7.94 -99.12 -76.24
C PHE A 579 8.08 -100.01 -77.48
N ASP A 580 8.97 -101.02 -77.47
CA ASP A 580 8.67 -102.36 -78.04
C ASP A 580 9.80 -103.39 -77.83
N LYS A 581 9.54 -104.29 -76.88
CA LYS A 581 9.38 -105.75 -77.01
C LYS A 581 10.23 -106.65 -77.95
N ASP A 582 10.47 -107.82 -77.35
CA ASP A 582 10.47 -109.19 -77.91
C ASP A 582 11.71 -109.77 -78.63
N GLN A 583 12.51 -110.51 -77.84
CA GLN A 583 13.05 -111.81 -78.26
C GLN A 583 13.22 -112.77 -77.07
N VAL A 584 12.21 -113.64 -76.85
CA VAL A 584 11.97 -114.31 -75.54
C VAL A 584 12.52 -115.74 -75.43
N LEU A 585 12.76 -116.47 -76.53
CA LEU A 585 12.69 -117.95 -76.52
C LEU A 585 13.98 -118.69 -76.93
N TYR A 586 15.15 -118.16 -76.61
CA TYR A 586 16.44 -118.87 -76.70
C TYR A 586 17.44 -118.23 -75.70
N ALA A 587 17.99 -118.92 -74.69
CA ALA A 587 17.80 -120.31 -74.27
C ALA A 587 17.83 -120.41 -72.73
N LYS A 588 16.72 -120.87 -72.13
CA LYS A 588 16.54 -120.96 -70.67
C LYS A 588 17.41 -122.00 -69.94
N ASP A 589 18.30 -122.69 -70.65
CA ASP A 589 19.32 -123.55 -70.04
C ASP A 589 20.50 -122.75 -69.42
N GLN A 590 20.62 -121.45 -69.74
CA GLN A 590 21.64 -120.57 -69.16
C GLN A 590 21.19 -119.94 -67.81
N GLU A 591 19.88 -119.82 -67.57
CA GLU A 591 19.30 -119.18 -66.36
C GLU A 591 19.64 -119.90 -65.06
N LEU A 592 19.88 -121.22 -65.09
CA LEU A 592 20.24 -122.00 -63.89
C LEU A 592 21.67 -121.71 -63.38
N ALA A 593 22.53 -121.11 -64.19
CA ALA A 593 23.83 -120.61 -63.75
C ALA A 593 23.71 -119.21 -63.11
N GLU A 594 22.88 -118.35 -63.71
CA GLU A 594 22.71 -116.94 -63.29
C GLU A 594 21.89 -116.80 -62.00
N LEU A 595 20.99 -117.75 -61.69
CA LEU A 595 20.28 -117.83 -60.40
C LEU A 595 21.20 -118.01 -59.17
N ARG A 596 22.48 -118.35 -59.36
CA ARG A 596 23.47 -118.40 -58.27
C ARG A 596 24.22 -117.09 -58.08
N THR A 597 24.41 -116.30 -59.13
CA THR A 597 24.98 -114.95 -59.03
C THR A 597 23.95 -113.92 -58.55
N THR A 598 22.68 -114.03 -58.95
CA THR A 598 21.62 -113.11 -58.49
C THR A 598 21.34 -113.19 -57.00
N ASN A 599 21.52 -114.35 -56.36
CA ASN A 599 21.46 -114.46 -54.89
C ASN A 599 22.60 -113.69 -54.19
N SER A 600 23.76 -113.51 -54.84
CA SER A 600 24.84 -112.69 -54.28
C SER A 600 24.59 -111.19 -54.44
N THR A 601 23.95 -110.76 -55.54
CA THR A 601 23.55 -109.36 -55.71
C THR A 601 22.39 -108.98 -54.81
N LEU A 602 21.41 -109.87 -54.59
CA LEU A 602 20.31 -109.65 -53.65
C LEU A 602 20.78 -109.46 -52.20
N ILE A 603 21.85 -110.14 -51.78
CA ILE A 603 22.46 -109.89 -50.46
C ILE A 603 23.06 -108.48 -50.41
N GLY A 604 23.79 -108.07 -51.47
CA GLY A 604 24.31 -106.71 -51.58
C GLY A 604 23.23 -105.62 -51.72
N ASP A 605 22.06 -105.94 -52.28
CA ASP A 605 20.90 -105.04 -52.32
C ASP A 605 20.23 -104.91 -50.95
N VAL A 606 20.15 -105.98 -50.17
CA VAL A 606 19.66 -105.93 -48.77
C VAL A 606 20.64 -105.17 -47.86
N GLU A 607 21.95 -105.31 -48.07
CA GLU A 607 22.96 -104.50 -47.37
C GLU A 607 22.85 -103.02 -47.75
N ARG A 608 22.74 -102.68 -49.04
CA ARG A 608 22.49 -101.30 -49.50
C ARG A 608 21.20 -100.72 -48.94
N LEU A 609 20.12 -101.50 -48.88
CA LEU A 609 18.85 -101.02 -48.30
C LEU A 609 18.98 -100.78 -46.79
N ARG A 610 19.74 -101.61 -46.06
CA ARG A 610 20.02 -101.40 -44.64
C ARG A 610 20.91 -100.17 -44.40
N ASP A 611 21.88 -99.90 -45.28
CA ASP A 611 22.69 -98.68 -45.23
C ASP A 611 21.84 -97.43 -45.51
N VAL A 612 20.92 -97.50 -46.49
CA VAL A 612 19.93 -96.42 -46.76
C VAL A 612 18.98 -96.23 -45.57
N GLU A 613 18.49 -97.30 -44.95
CA GLU A 613 17.60 -97.25 -43.77
C GLU A 613 18.32 -96.66 -42.56
N SER A 614 19.61 -96.98 -42.36
CA SER A 614 20.48 -96.38 -41.35
C SER A 614 20.75 -94.89 -41.61
N GLN A 615 21.03 -94.51 -42.86
CA GLN A 615 21.14 -93.10 -43.26
C GLN A 615 19.82 -92.34 -43.10
N LEU A 616 18.67 -92.99 -43.31
CA LEU A 616 17.35 -92.38 -43.17
C LEU A 616 16.96 -92.19 -41.69
N HIS A 617 17.40 -93.09 -40.79
CA HIS A 617 17.33 -92.84 -39.35
C HIS A 617 18.25 -91.68 -38.94
N GLN A 618 19.50 -91.66 -39.42
CA GLN A 618 20.44 -90.56 -39.10
C GLN A 618 19.96 -89.19 -39.60
N THR A 619 19.31 -89.12 -40.77
CA THR A 619 18.69 -87.86 -41.24
C THR A 619 17.41 -87.52 -40.48
N HIS A 620 16.65 -88.50 -40.01
CA HIS A 620 15.48 -88.26 -39.15
C HIS A 620 15.89 -87.74 -37.77
N ASP A 621 16.89 -88.34 -37.13
CA ASP A 621 17.45 -87.89 -35.84
C ASP A 621 18.05 -86.49 -35.97
N ALA A 622 18.79 -86.20 -37.04
CA ALA A 622 19.32 -84.87 -37.32
C ALA A 622 18.21 -83.83 -37.58
N LEU A 623 17.09 -84.23 -38.20
CA LEU A 623 15.94 -83.36 -38.43
C LEU A 623 15.16 -83.10 -37.13
N MET A 624 15.05 -84.09 -36.24
CA MET A 624 14.50 -83.92 -34.88
C MET A 624 15.36 -82.99 -34.03
N MET A 625 16.69 -83.13 -34.07
CA MET A 625 17.62 -82.20 -33.42
C MET A 625 17.42 -80.77 -33.97
N ALA A 626 17.41 -80.59 -35.29
CA ALA A 626 17.18 -79.29 -35.91
C ALA A 626 15.80 -78.69 -35.60
N GLN A 627 14.75 -79.51 -35.42
CA GLN A 627 13.44 -79.02 -34.97
C GLN A 627 13.45 -78.55 -33.52
N ASN A 628 14.16 -79.24 -32.62
CA ASN A 628 14.35 -78.79 -31.24
C ASN A 628 15.18 -77.52 -31.18
N ASP A 629 16.29 -77.43 -31.92
CA ASP A 629 17.13 -76.23 -32.02
C ASP A 629 16.33 -75.03 -32.54
N VAL A 630 15.43 -75.24 -33.51
CA VAL A 630 14.51 -74.21 -34.01
C VAL A 630 13.45 -73.81 -32.97
N ALA A 631 12.93 -74.75 -32.18
CA ALA A 631 11.99 -74.44 -31.10
C ALA A 631 12.66 -73.65 -29.96
N GLU A 632 13.90 -74.00 -29.61
CA GLU A 632 14.71 -73.28 -28.61
C GLU A 632 15.13 -71.89 -29.12
N ALA A 633 15.49 -71.78 -30.41
CA ALA A 633 15.71 -70.50 -31.07
C ALA A 633 14.44 -69.63 -31.11
N GLN A 634 13.25 -70.22 -31.31
CA GLN A 634 11.98 -69.49 -31.24
C GLN A 634 11.67 -69.02 -29.82
N SER A 635 11.88 -69.87 -28.81
CA SER A 635 11.67 -69.50 -27.40
C SER A 635 12.61 -68.39 -26.94
N THR A 636 13.87 -68.41 -27.37
CA THR A 636 14.83 -67.35 -27.05
C THR A 636 14.53 -66.06 -27.80
N ASN A 637 14.07 -66.13 -29.05
CA ASN A 637 13.67 -64.94 -29.81
C ASN A 637 12.43 -64.26 -29.22
N VAL A 638 11.39 -65.02 -28.81
CA VAL A 638 10.21 -64.47 -28.10
C VAL A 638 10.61 -63.78 -26.80
N ARG A 639 11.57 -64.36 -26.05
CA ARG A 639 12.11 -63.74 -24.84
C ARG A 639 12.87 -62.44 -25.12
N LEU A 640 13.73 -62.41 -26.14
CA LEU A 640 14.44 -61.19 -26.56
C LEU A 640 13.47 -60.11 -27.08
N GLN A 641 12.35 -60.51 -27.69
CA GLN A 641 11.26 -59.61 -28.08
C GLN A 641 10.65 -58.92 -26.84
N HIS A 642 10.38 -59.69 -25.77
CA HIS A 642 9.86 -59.18 -24.51
C HIS A 642 10.84 -58.22 -23.83
N GLU A 643 12.12 -58.61 -23.72
CA GLU A 643 13.19 -57.76 -23.15
C GLU A 643 13.36 -56.45 -23.95
N LEU A 644 13.17 -56.46 -25.28
CA LEU A 644 13.17 -55.25 -26.12
C LEU A 644 11.96 -54.34 -25.89
N ASP A 645 10.77 -54.90 -25.68
CA ASP A 645 9.56 -54.12 -25.44
C ASP A 645 9.51 -53.56 -24.00
N GLU A 646 10.08 -54.27 -23.03
CA GLU A 646 10.38 -53.72 -21.69
C GLU A 646 11.33 -52.53 -21.74
N LEU A 647 12.46 -52.65 -22.48
CA LEU A 647 13.41 -51.55 -22.66
C LEU A 647 12.78 -50.34 -23.38
N ARG A 648 11.87 -50.55 -24.33
CA ARG A 648 11.07 -49.47 -24.94
C ARG A 648 10.19 -48.77 -23.93
N ASN A 649 9.45 -49.52 -23.11
CA ASN A 649 8.61 -48.95 -22.05
C ASN A 649 9.44 -48.13 -21.05
N ILE A 650 10.60 -48.64 -20.62
CA ILE A 650 11.53 -47.90 -19.75
C ILE A 650 12.00 -46.60 -20.42
N SER A 651 12.34 -46.63 -21.72
CA SER A 651 12.74 -45.42 -22.45
C SER A 651 11.62 -44.37 -22.58
N ALA A 652 10.37 -44.81 -22.71
CA ALA A 652 9.20 -43.93 -22.76
C ALA A 652 8.82 -43.35 -21.39
N VAL A 653 9.12 -44.06 -20.30
CA VAL A 653 9.03 -43.52 -18.93
C VAL A 653 10.15 -42.51 -18.67
N ALA A 654 11.37 -42.79 -19.14
CA ALA A 654 12.49 -41.85 -19.03
C ALA A 654 12.21 -40.53 -19.78
N SER A 655 11.68 -40.57 -21.02
CA SER A 655 11.36 -39.34 -21.75
C SER A 655 10.27 -38.51 -21.07
N LYS A 656 9.27 -39.15 -20.44
CA LYS A 656 8.27 -38.44 -19.61
C LYS A 656 8.90 -37.82 -18.36
N SER A 657 9.84 -38.51 -17.72
CA SER A 657 10.61 -37.96 -16.59
C SER A 657 11.41 -36.72 -17.00
N ASP A 658 12.03 -36.72 -18.18
CA ASP A 658 12.75 -35.56 -18.72
C ASP A 658 11.80 -34.39 -19.02
N GLU A 659 10.60 -34.66 -19.55
CA GLU A 659 9.55 -33.64 -19.75
C GLU A 659 9.06 -33.03 -18.42
N HIS A 660 8.89 -33.85 -17.38
CA HIS A 660 8.55 -33.38 -16.03
C HIS A 660 9.68 -32.55 -15.41
N LEU A 661 10.95 -32.97 -15.53
CA LEU A 661 12.10 -32.19 -15.07
C LEU A 661 12.20 -30.85 -15.81
N ALA A 662 11.94 -30.82 -17.12
CA ALA A 662 11.90 -29.59 -17.90
C ALA A 662 10.71 -28.68 -17.53
N ALA A 663 9.60 -29.23 -17.03
CA ALA A 663 8.48 -28.46 -16.50
C ALA A 663 8.80 -27.84 -15.14
N VAL A 664 9.30 -28.64 -14.18
CA VAL A 664 9.74 -28.17 -12.86
C VAL A 664 10.84 -27.12 -12.99
N GLN A 665 11.78 -27.28 -13.94
CA GLN A 665 12.81 -26.27 -14.19
C GLN A 665 12.23 -24.93 -14.68
N ARG A 666 11.20 -24.96 -15.54
CA ARG A 666 10.49 -23.76 -16.00
C ARG A 666 9.70 -23.08 -14.88
N GLU A 667 9.02 -23.86 -14.05
CA GLU A 667 8.32 -23.34 -12.86
C GLU A 667 9.31 -22.71 -11.87
N LEU A 668 10.47 -23.34 -11.66
CA LEU A 668 11.50 -22.83 -10.75
C LEU A 668 12.19 -21.56 -11.28
N ASP A 669 12.38 -21.43 -12.59
CA ASP A 669 12.87 -20.19 -13.21
C ASP A 669 11.80 -19.08 -13.24
N GLN A 670 10.51 -19.43 -13.27
CA GLN A 670 9.42 -18.47 -13.09
C GLN A 670 9.26 -18.00 -11.64
N VAL A 671 9.32 -18.89 -10.64
CA VAL A 671 9.33 -18.51 -9.22
C VAL A 671 10.55 -17.62 -8.88
N ARG A 672 11.69 -17.82 -9.58
CA ARG A 672 12.84 -16.92 -9.48
C ARG A 672 12.57 -15.53 -10.05
N SER A 673 11.96 -15.42 -11.23
CA SER A 673 11.65 -14.10 -11.81
C SER A 673 10.57 -13.36 -11.02
N GLU A 674 9.57 -14.06 -10.48
CA GLU A 674 8.56 -13.52 -9.57
C GLU A 674 9.18 -13.03 -8.25
N LYS A 675 10.11 -13.81 -7.67
CA LYS A 675 10.88 -13.39 -6.50
C LYS A 675 11.71 -12.12 -6.77
N ASP A 676 12.40 -12.07 -7.90
CA ASP A 676 13.25 -10.93 -8.25
C ASP A 676 12.38 -9.68 -8.54
N ALA A 677 11.21 -9.84 -9.17
CA ALA A 677 10.22 -8.78 -9.31
C ALA A 677 9.73 -8.25 -7.96
N LEU A 678 9.30 -9.14 -7.04
CA LEU A 678 8.88 -8.76 -5.69
C LEU A 678 10.02 -8.09 -4.88
N ALA A 679 11.27 -8.49 -5.10
CA ALA A 679 12.43 -7.84 -4.50
C ALA A 679 12.63 -6.40 -5.03
N THR A 680 12.40 -6.17 -6.33
CA THR A 680 12.42 -4.81 -6.91
C THR A 680 11.26 -3.95 -6.43
N GLU A 681 10.04 -4.49 -6.33
CA GLU A 681 8.88 -3.77 -5.77
C GLU A 681 9.11 -3.42 -4.29
N LEU A 682 9.67 -4.34 -3.50
CA LEU A 682 10.01 -4.08 -2.10
C LEU A 682 11.05 -2.98 -1.97
N ALA A 683 12.10 -2.98 -2.80
CA ALA A 683 13.11 -1.92 -2.82
C ALA A 683 12.50 -0.56 -3.22
N GLN A 684 11.57 -0.56 -4.18
CA GLN A 684 10.87 0.65 -4.63
C GLN A 684 9.89 1.19 -3.58
N ALA A 685 9.22 0.30 -2.84
CA ALA A 685 8.39 0.66 -1.69
C ALA A 685 9.22 1.19 -0.50
N GLN A 686 10.39 0.60 -0.24
CA GLN A 686 11.32 1.11 0.78
C GLN A 686 11.85 2.51 0.41
N ALA A 687 12.17 2.74 -0.87
CA ALA A 687 12.58 4.05 -1.36
C ALA A 687 11.48 5.11 -1.22
N SER A 688 10.23 4.79 -1.56
CA SER A 688 9.10 5.73 -1.40
C SER A 688 8.74 5.99 0.06
N ILE A 689 8.84 4.98 0.94
CA ILE A 689 8.73 5.18 2.40
C ILE A 689 9.83 6.13 2.90
N HIS A 690 11.06 5.99 2.43
CA HIS A 690 12.16 6.89 2.82
C HIS A 690 11.94 8.33 2.33
N GLU A 691 11.47 8.51 1.09
CA GLU A 691 11.10 9.84 0.56
C GLU A 691 9.95 10.47 1.36
N LEU A 692 8.94 9.68 1.75
CA LEU A 692 7.85 10.15 2.61
C LEU A 692 8.31 10.50 4.03
N GLN A 693 9.24 9.73 4.61
CA GLN A 693 9.85 10.04 5.91
C GLN A 693 10.65 11.34 5.86
N GLN A 694 11.47 11.53 4.82
CA GLN A 694 12.22 12.77 4.63
C GLN A 694 11.26 13.97 4.47
N ARG A 695 10.19 13.81 3.69
CA ARG A 695 9.18 14.85 3.48
C ARG A 695 8.35 15.16 4.73
N LEU A 696 8.13 14.19 5.62
CA LEU A 696 7.55 14.42 6.95
C LEU A 696 8.50 15.23 7.83
N GLN A 697 9.80 14.90 7.86
CA GLN A 697 10.80 15.68 8.62
C GLN A 697 10.93 17.13 8.08
N GLU A 698 10.88 17.32 6.76
CA GLU A 698 10.85 18.66 6.15
C GLU A 698 9.59 19.44 6.58
N LEU A 699 8.41 18.80 6.59
CA LEU A 699 7.17 19.42 7.05
C LEU A 699 7.18 19.72 8.55
N GLU A 700 7.72 18.84 9.39
CA GLU A 700 7.90 19.09 10.83
C GLU A 700 8.86 20.27 11.08
N CYS A 701 9.95 20.37 10.31
CA CYS A 701 10.86 21.51 10.36
C CYS A 701 10.17 22.82 9.95
N ILE A 702 9.39 22.81 8.86
CA ILE A 702 8.60 23.96 8.42
C ILE A 702 7.56 24.37 9.48
N VAL A 703 6.84 23.41 10.07
CA VAL A 703 5.84 23.68 11.12
C VAL A 703 6.51 24.25 12.38
N ASN A 704 7.65 23.71 12.81
CA ASN A 704 8.39 24.24 13.94
C ASN A 704 8.88 25.68 13.69
N ASN A 705 9.40 25.97 12.49
CA ASN A 705 9.80 27.33 12.11
C ASN A 705 8.60 28.29 12.05
N GLN A 706 7.46 27.87 11.50
CA GLN A 706 6.23 28.67 11.51
C GLN A 706 5.71 28.90 12.94
N LEU A 707 5.92 27.96 13.86
CA LEU A 707 5.49 28.07 15.26
C LEU A 707 6.42 29.01 16.06
N THR A 708 7.72 29.04 15.77
CA THR A 708 8.65 30.03 16.35
C THR A 708 8.46 31.42 15.76
N GLU A 709 8.26 31.54 14.44
CA GLU A 709 7.87 32.80 13.78
C GLU A 709 6.54 33.33 14.34
N LYS A 710 5.53 32.48 14.49
CA LYS A 710 4.26 32.85 15.11
C LYS A 710 4.46 33.39 16.53
N LYS A 711 5.23 32.71 17.39
CA LYS A 711 5.54 33.19 18.75
C LYS A 711 6.27 34.53 18.74
N SER A 712 7.19 34.75 17.79
CA SER A 712 7.87 36.03 17.58
C SER A 712 6.89 37.14 17.20
N LEU A 713 5.97 36.86 16.27
CA LEU A 713 4.93 37.81 15.84
C LEU A 713 3.90 38.09 16.95
N GLU A 714 3.52 37.09 17.75
CA GLU A 714 2.67 37.27 18.94
C GLU A 714 3.37 38.17 19.98
N GLN A 715 4.68 37.97 20.21
CA GLN A 715 5.48 38.84 21.08
C GLN A 715 5.59 40.27 20.53
N GLN A 716 5.77 40.44 19.20
CA GLN A 716 5.80 41.76 18.57
C GLN A 716 4.44 42.47 18.65
N LEU A 717 3.32 41.74 18.48
CA LEU A 717 1.97 42.27 18.67
C LEU A 717 1.73 42.72 20.11
N GLN A 718 2.17 41.94 21.09
CA GLN A 718 2.08 42.30 22.51
C GLN A 718 2.85 43.60 22.79
N ASN A 719 4.12 43.67 22.35
CA ASN A 719 4.94 44.88 22.52
C ASN A 719 4.34 46.12 21.82
N LEU A 720 3.69 45.94 20.66
CA LEU A 720 3.00 47.02 19.94
C LEU A 720 1.69 47.44 20.64
N GLN A 721 0.97 46.51 21.28
CA GLN A 721 -0.20 46.83 22.10
C GLN A 721 0.19 47.61 23.36
N GLU A 722 1.27 47.20 24.04
CA GLU A 722 1.83 47.92 25.19
C GLU A 722 2.28 49.33 24.79
N MET A 723 3.06 49.47 23.71
CA MET A 723 3.45 50.79 23.18
C MET A 723 2.25 51.65 22.73
N ALA A 724 1.20 51.05 22.17
CA ALA A 724 -0.01 51.78 21.79
C ALA A 724 -0.80 52.24 23.03
N GLN A 725 -0.81 51.45 24.11
CA GLN A 725 -1.40 51.84 25.38
C GLN A 725 -0.60 52.96 26.05
N GLU A 726 0.72 52.86 26.14
CA GLU A 726 1.60 53.92 26.66
C GLU A 726 1.44 55.23 25.87
N ASN A 727 1.33 55.17 24.54
CA ASN A 727 1.08 56.35 23.70
C ASN A 727 -0.32 56.94 23.93
N MET A 728 -1.35 56.12 24.18
CA MET A 728 -2.69 56.60 24.53
C MET A 728 -2.71 57.27 25.90
N GLU A 729 -2.07 56.67 26.90
CA GLU A 729 -1.92 57.22 28.26
C GLU A 729 -1.14 58.55 28.23
N GLY A 730 0.01 58.60 27.54
CA GLY A 730 0.77 59.83 27.32
C GLY A 730 0.03 60.90 26.50
N SER A 731 -0.86 60.50 25.59
CA SER A 731 -1.75 61.42 24.85
C SER A 731 -2.82 62.03 25.77
N TYR A 732 -3.40 61.25 26.67
CA TYR A 732 -4.32 61.77 27.70
C TYR A 732 -3.63 62.71 28.68
N GLU A 733 -2.40 62.40 29.11
CA GLU A 733 -1.59 63.31 29.93
C GLU A 733 -1.26 64.61 29.18
N LEU A 734 -0.86 64.53 27.90
CA LEU A 734 -0.63 65.70 27.05
C LEU A 734 -1.89 66.55 26.86
N GLN A 735 -3.06 65.93 26.70
CA GLN A 735 -4.32 66.64 26.58
C GLN A 735 -4.68 67.36 27.90
N ALA A 736 -4.58 66.69 29.05
CA ALA A 736 -4.82 67.31 30.35
C ALA A 736 -3.86 68.48 30.63
N ASN A 737 -2.60 68.33 30.25
CA ASN A 737 -1.61 69.42 30.31
C ASN A 737 -1.97 70.58 29.36
N LEU A 738 -2.43 70.29 28.14
CA LEU A 738 -2.88 71.31 27.19
C LEU A 738 -4.07 72.10 27.75
N GLU A 739 -5.09 71.40 28.26
CA GLU A 739 -6.28 72.01 28.87
C GLU A 739 -5.90 72.92 30.05
N SER A 740 -5.02 72.46 30.95
CA SER A 740 -4.45 73.28 32.03
C SER A 740 -3.73 74.54 31.51
N THR A 741 -2.88 74.41 30.48
CA THR A 741 -2.21 75.59 29.90
C THR A 741 -3.17 76.53 29.18
N MET A 742 -4.29 76.03 28.65
CA MET A 742 -5.33 76.87 28.05
C MET A 742 -6.09 77.66 29.11
N GLU A 743 -6.46 77.05 30.24
CA GLU A 743 -7.06 77.76 31.38
C GLU A 743 -6.13 78.85 31.93
N GLU A 744 -4.83 78.57 32.07
CA GLU A 744 -3.84 79.57 32.45
C GLU A 744 -3.73 80.70 31.43
N LEU A 745 -3.79 80.39 30.13
CA LEU A 745 -3.70 81.38 29.05
C LEU A 745 -4.97 82.25 28.98
N GLU A 746 -6.16 81.70 29.20
CA GLU A 746 -7.41 82.48 29.34
C GLU A 746 -7.36 83.42 30.55
N LYS A 747 -6.84 82.93 31.68
CA LYS A 747 -6.64 83.72 32.91
C LYS A 747 -5.64 84.87 32.68
N VAL A 748 -4.55 84.63 31.95
CA VAL A 748 -3.60 85.68 31.54
C VAL A 748 -4.22 86.65 30.54
N GLN A 749 -5.05 86.19 29.59
CA GLN A 749 -5.80 87.08 28.70
C GLN A 749 -6.81 87.96 29.46
N ALA A 750 -7.50 87.43 30.47
CA ALA A 750 -8.40 88.21 31.31
C ALA A 750 -7.65 89.31 32.10
N GLN A 751 -6.46 88.97 32.64
CA GLN A 751 -5.57 89.95 33.27
C GLN A 751 -5.08 91.01 32.28
N LEU A 752 -4.71 90.61 31.05
CA LEU A 752 -4.29 91.55 30.01
C LEU A 752 -5.41 92.51 29.59
N ARG A 753 -6.67 92.05 29.49
CA ARG A 753 -7.82 92.93 29.24
C ARG A 753 -8.02 93.93 30.37
N ALA A 754 -7.91 93.50 31.63
CA ALA A 754 -8.01 94.40 32.79
C ALA A 754 -6.88 95.46 32.82
N GLU A 755 -5.65 95.11 32.44
CA GLU A 755 -4.55 96.08 32.29
C GLU A 755 -4.71 96.97 31.04
N GLN A 756 -5.33 96.49 29.96
CA GLN A 756 -5.68 97.32 28.80
C GLN A 756 -6.75 98.36 29.14
N GLU A 757 -7.76 98.02 29.94
CA GLU A 757 -8.77 98.96 30.45
C GLU A 757 -8.14 100.02 31.38
N LYS A 758 -7.19 99.62 32.25
CA LYS A 758 -6.38 100.56 33.03
C LYS A 758 -5.55 101.48 32.13
N CYS A 759 -4.88 100.94 31.11
CA CYS A 759 -4.16 101.74 30.12
C CYS A 759 -5.08 102.73 29.37
N GLY A 760 -6.31 102.33 29.03
CA GLY A 760 -7.31 103.21 28.41
C GLY A 760 -7.75 104.36 29.32
N SER A 761 -7.96 104.10 30.62
CA SER A 761 -8.27 105.17 31.59
C SER A 761 -7.07 106.09 31.84
N LEU A 762 -5.84 105.57 31.86
CA LEU A 762 -4.62 106.37 31.89
C LEU A 762 -4.45 107.22 30.61
N GLN A 763 -4.76 106.69 29.43
CA GLN A 763 -4.76 107.46 28.18
C GLN A 763 -5.75 108.64 28.24
N GLN A 764 -6.96 108.46 28.76
CA GLN A 764 -7.90 109.57 28.97
C GLN A 764 -7.32 110.65 29.91
N SER A 765 -6.63 110.26 30.99
CA SER A 765 -5.97 111.21 31.90
C SER A 765 -4.83 111.99 31.20
N VAL A 766 -4.08 111.34 30.31
CA VAL A 766 -3.01 111.97 29.51
C VAL A 766 -3.59 112.92 28.45
N GLU A 767 -4.71 112.56 27.82
CA GLU A 767 -5.44 113.42 26.89
C GLU A 767 -5.96 114.70 27.57
N THR A 768 -6.38 114.63 28.84
CA THR A 768 -6.72 115.83 29.63
C THR A 768 -5.50 116.68 30.02
N ALA A 769 -4.31 116.08 30.14
CA ALA A 769 -3.07 116.80 30.45
C ALA A 769 -2.44 117.52 29.25
N LYS A 770 -2.80 117.15 28.00
CA LYS A 770 -2.25 117.75 26.76
C LYS A 770 -2.72 119.20 26.45
N GLN A 771 -3.53 119.84 27.31
CA GLN A 771 -4.15 121.14 27.05
C GLN A 771 -3.38 122.38 27.57
N SER A 772 -2.16 122.24 28.10
CA SER A 772 -1.35 123.38 28.59
C SER A 772 0.07 123.40 27.99
N SER A 773 0.51 124.55 27.49
CA SER A 773 1.78 124.74 26.77
C SER A 773 2.85 125.48 27.59
N ILE A 774 4.14 125.12 27.41
CA ILE A 774 5.35 125.98 27.37
C ILE A 774 6.61 125.07 27.29
N PRO A 775 7.64 125.39 26.47
CA PRO A 775 8.73 124.46 26.17
C PRO A 775 10.04 124.68 26.93
N ARG A 776 10.53 123.63 27.59
CA ARG A 776 11.98 123.30 27.74
C ARG A 776 12.17 121.83 28.07
N GLU A 777 11.24 121.28 28.84
CA GLU A 777 11.01 119.84 29.01
C GLU A 777 10.81 119.11 27.67
N GLU A 778 10.37 119.78 26.60
CA GLU A 778 10.20 119.15 25.27
C GLU A 778 11.51 118.58 24.70
N LEU A 779 12.67 119.14 25.06
CA LEU A 779 13.96 118.64 24.61
C LEU A 779 14.40 117.39 25.39
N GLU A 780 14.19 117.40 26.71
CA GLU A 780 14.42 116.21 27.57
C GLU A 780 13.38 115.12 27.29
N ARG A 781 12.14 115.49 26.98
CA ARG A 781 11.10 114.58 26.48
C ARG A 781 11.53 113.97 25.16
N ALA A 782 11.92 114.75 24.15
CA ALA A 782 12.40 114.20 22.88
C ALA A 782 13.61 113.25 23.05
N GLN A 783 14.52 113.52 24.00
CA GLN A 783 15.61 112.59 24.32
C GLN A 783 15.13 111.32 25.04
N SER A 784 14.21 111.43 25.99
CA SER A 784 13.58 110.28 26.65
C SER A 784 12.69 109.47 25.70
N GLU A 785 12.11 110.12 24.69
CA GLU A 785 11.24 109.54 23.67
C GLU A 785 12.06 108.82 22.60
N ILE A 786 13.22 109.36 22.22
CA ILE A 786 14.24 108.62 21.45
C ILE A 786 14.72 107.39 22.23
N ALA A 787 15.08 107.52 23.51
CA ALA A 787 15.50 106.39 24.33
C ALA A 787 14.40 105.33 24.49
N ASN A 788 13.13 105.76 24.63
CA ASN A 788 11.97 104.88 24.68
C ASN A 788 11.73 104.19 23.32
N LEU A 789 11.87 104.90 22.19
CA LEU A 789 11.80 104.31 20.86
C LEU A 789 12.94 103.33 20.58
N GLU A 790 14.17 103.60 21.04
CA GLU A 790 15.29 102.66 20.98
C GLU A 790 15.00 101.41 21.83
N GLN A 791 14.45 101.58 23.03
CA GLN A 791 14.03 100.47 23.89
C GLN A 791 12.88 99.66 23.28
N GLN A 792 11.93 100.31 22.59
CA GLN A 792 10.87 99.66 21.80
C GLN A 792 11.44 98.92 20.59
N VAL A 793 12.42 99.47 19.86
CA VAL A 793 13.09 98.77 18.75
C VAL A 793 13.87 97.55 19.26
N CYS A 794 14.52 97.63 20.42
CA CYS A 794 15.12 96.47 21.08
C CYS A 794 14.07 95.43 21.49
N HIS A 795 12.92 95.86 22.02
CA HIS A 795 11.81 94.97 22.36
C HIS A 795 11.22 94.29 21.11
N PHE A 796 10.98 95.03 20.03
CA PHE A 796 10.52 94.47 18.75
C PHE A 796 11.51 93.50 18.14
N ARG A 797 12.83 93.73 18.27
CA ARG A 797 13.85 92.74 17.88
C ARG A 797 13.79 91.47 18.74
N GLY A 798 13.56 91.58 20.04
CA GLY A 798 13.34 90.43 20.91
C GLY A 798 12.09 89.64 20.50
N LEU A 799 11.01 90.35 20.13
CA LEU A 799 9.78 89.76 19.62
C LEU A 799 9.98 89.10 18.25
N GLU A 800 10.72 89.73 17.34
CA GLU A 800 11.09 89.19 16.02
C GLU A 800 11.98 87.95 16.14
N GLN A 801 12.90 87.92 17.11
CA GLN A 801 13.70 86.74 17.44
C GLN A 801 12.83 85.61 18.00
N SER A 802 11.92 85.91 18.93
CA SER A 802 10.97 84.94 19.49
C SER A 802 10.03 84.36 18.43
N LEU A 803 9.47 85.20 17.55
CA LEU A 803 8.62 84.78 16.43
C LEU A 803 9.41 83.96 15.39
N ASN A 804 10.66 84.31 15.09
CA ASN A 804 11.51 83.50 14.22
C ASN A 804 11.86 82.15 14.85
N GLN A 805 12.04 82.09 16.16
CA GLN A 805 12.28 80.84 16.88
C GLN A 805 11.03 79.94 16.85
N GLN A 806 9.84 80.49 17.13
CA GLN A 806 8.56 79.80 16.97
C GLN A 806 8.33 79.33 15.52
N LEU A 807 8.72 80.14 14.52
CA LEU A 807 8.65 79.75 13.12
C LEU A 807 9.59 78.58 12.79
N GLN A 808 10.81 78.56 13.33
CA GLN A 808 11.73 77.43 13.16
C GLN A 808 11.23 76.17 13.87
N GLU A 809 10.64 76.31 15.06
CA GLU A 809 10.03 75.21 15.80
C GLU A 809 8.81 74.65 15.05
N ALA A 810 7.96 75.51 14.48
CA ALA A 810 6.85 75.12 13.62
C ALA A 810 7.30 74.47 12.29
N VAL A 811 8.41 74.91 11.70
CA VAL A 811 8.99 74.26 10.51
C VAL A 811 9.53 72.87 10.88
N ARG A 812 10.25 72.74 12.00
CA ARG A 812 10.72 71.43 12.49
C ARG A 812 9.57 70.48 12.78
N SER A 813 8.50 70.93 13.44
CA SER A 813 7.32 70.10 13.71
C SER A 813 6.57 69.69 12.44
N LYS A 814 6.51 70.59 11.43
CA LYS A 814 5.93 70.27 10.11
C LYS A 814 6.79 69.27 9.33
N ASP A 815 8.11 69.33 9.45
CA ASP A 815 9.02 68.41 8.77
C ASP A 815 9.07 67.03 9.46
N THR A 816 8.95 66.95 10.80
CA THR A 816 8.77 65.67 11.51
C THR A 816 7.42 65.04 11.18
N LEU A 817 6.31 65.78 11.26
CA LEU A 817 4.99 65.27 10.86
C LEU A 817 4.95 64.81 9.40
N ALA A 818 5.73 65.43 8.50
CA ALA A 818 5.85 64.99 7.11
C ALA A 818 6.63 63.67 6.98
N ALA A 819 7.63 63.43 7.82
CA ALA A 819 8.35 62.17 7.91
C ALA A 819 7.44 61.07 8.49
N ASP A 820 6.76 61.33 9.61
CA ASP A 820 5.86 60.38 10.26
C ASP A 820 4.71 59.95 9.34
N LEU A 821 4.12 60.91 8.60
CA LEU A 821 3.08 60.64 7.61
C LEU A 821 3.61 59.82 6.42
N GLN A 822 4.89 60.00 6.03
CA GLN A 822 5.53 59.17 5.01
C GLN A 822 5.78 57.74 5.52
N THR A 823 6.24 57.58 6.76
CA THR A 823 6.43 56.27 7.41
C THR A 823 5.11 55.50 7.52
N ALA A 824 4.07 56.15 8.05
CA ALA A 824 2.72 55.58 8.15
C ALA A 824 2.13 55.20 6.78
N ARG A 825 2.49 55.92 5.70
CA ARG A 825 2.10 55.54 4.32
C ARG A 825 2.82 54.29 3.84
N SER A 826 4.12 54.14 4.11
CA SER A 826 4.85 52.90 3.76
C SER A 826 4.32 51.70 4.56
N GLU A 827 4.04 51.86 5.84
CA GLU A 827 3.45 50.82 6.69
C GLU A 827 2.04 50.44 6.21
N ARG A 828 1.22 51.41 5.79
CA ARG A 828 -0.09 51.12 5.20
C ARG A 828 0.00 50.34 3.89
N VAL A 829 0.99 50.63 3.04
CA VAL A 829 1.23 49.88 1.80
C VAL A 829 1.75 48.46 2.09
N ALA A 830 2.62 48.31 3.08
CA ALA A 830 3.10 46.99 3.52
C ALA A 830 1.93 46.13 4.03
N THR A 831 1.13 46.65 4.97
CA THR A 831 -0.05 45.95 5.52
C THR A 831 -1.15 45.70 4.48
N GLU A 832 -1.36 46.61 3.51
CA GLU A 832 -2.23 46.36 2.35
C GLU A 832 -1.74 45.14 1.53
N SER A 833 -0.42 45.02 1.31
CA SER A 833 0.18 43.90 0.56
C SER A 833 0.16 42.57 1.34
N GLU A 834 0.36 42.60 2.66
CA GLU A 834 0.22 41.43 3.54
C GLU A 834 -1.22 40.93 3.57
N LEU A 835 -2.19 41.84 3.63
CA LEU A 835 -3.62 41.51 3.58
C LEU A 835 -4.02 40.87 2.23
N GLU A 836 -3.42 41.29 1.13
CA GLU A 836 -3.62 40.68 -0.19
C GLU A 836 -2.96 39.29 -0.29
N ASN A 837 -1.76 39.12 0.25
CA ASN A 837 -1.10 37.80 0.36
C ASN A 837 -1.91 36.83 1.25
N ILE A 838 -2.43 37.29 2.39
CA ILE A 838 -3.28 36.48 3.28
C ILE A 838 -4.57 36.07 2.57
N LYS A 839 -5.23 36.97 1.80
CA LYS A 839 -6.40 36.64 0.98
C LYS A 839 -6.11 35.54 -0.04
N LEU A 840 -5.02 35.67 -0.80
CA LEU A 840 -4.62 34.65 -1.78
C LEU A 840 -4.36 33.29 -1.10
N SER A 841 -3.70 33.28 0.07
CA SER A 841 -3.47 32.06 0.85
C SER A 841 -4.79 31.43 1.36
N TYR A 842 -5.77 32.27 1.72
CA TYR A 842 -7.10 31.83 2.15
C TYR A 842 -7.90 31.24 1.00
N GLU A 843 -7.92 31.90 -0.16
CA GLU A 843 -8.58 31.39 -1.37
C GLU A 843 -7.96 30.06 -1.83
N GLN A 844 -6.63 29.93 -1.77
CA GLN A 844 -5.95 28.67 -2.07
C GLN A 844 -6.32 27.55 -1.08
N ARG A 845 -6.37 27.84 0.22
CA ARG A 845 -6.83 26.88 1.25
C ARG A 845 -8.31 26.52 1.08
N ALA A 846 -9.17 27.47 0.73
CA ALA A 846 -10.59 27.22 0.48
C ALA A 846 -10.81 26.31 -0.75
N ALA A 847 -10.01 26.48 -1.81
CA ALA A 847 -10.00 25.57 -2.95
C ALA A 847 -9.51 24.16 -2.58
N GLN A 848 -8.44 24.05 -1.77
CA GLN A 848 -7.99 22.75 -1.23
C GLN A 848 -9.05 22.07 -0.37
N LEU A 849 -9.73 22.81 0.51
CA LEU A 849 -10.79 22.29 1.36
C LEU A 849 -11.96 21.77 0.51
N THR A 850 -12.33 22.50 -0.54
CA THR A 850 -13.34 22.05 -1.52
C THR A 850 -12.94 20.75 -2.22
N TYR A 851 -11.66 20.63 -2.62
CA TYR A 851 -11.12 19.41 -3.23
C TYR A 851 -11.11 18.20 -2.28
N VAL A 852 -10.66 18.39 -1.04
CA VAL A 852 -10.70 17.37 0.02
C VAL A 852 -12.15 16.95 0.29
N GLN A 853 -13.09 17.88 0.27
CA GLN A 853 -14.51 17.59 0.48
C GLN A 853 -15.13 16.81 -0.71
N SER A 854 -14.71 17.05 -1.96
CA SER A 854 -15.09 16.16 -3.08
C SER A 854 -14.49 14.76 -2.93
N SER A 855 -13.21 14.64 -2.54
CA SER A 855 -12.56 13.35 -2.32
C SER A 855 -13.20 12.56 -1.17
N MET A 856 -13.57 13.23 -0.08
CA MET A 856 -14.31 12.63 1.03
C MET A 856 -15.70 12.11 0.59
N ASN A 857 -16.41 12.85 -0.25
CA ASN A 857 -17.69 12.41 -0.81
C ASN A 857 -17.54 11.19 -1.75
N GLU A 858 -16.43 11.09 -2.48
CA GLU A 858 -16.12 9.91 -3.31
C GLU A 858 -15.76 8.69 -2.46
N LEU A 859 -14.91 8.86 -1.43
CA LEU A 859 -14.59 7.81 -0.46
C LEU A 859 -15.82 7.35 0.32
N GLN A 860 -16.77 8.25 0.61
CA GLN A 860 -18.01 7.87 1.26
C GLN A 860 -18.91 7.05 0.33
N ARG A 861 -18.99 7.39 -0.97
CA ARG A 861 -19.70 6.57 -1.96
C ARG A 861 -19.08 5.18 -2.12
N THR A 862 -17.76 5.07 -2.21
CA THR A 862 -17.11 3.74 -2.32
C THR A 862 -17.30 2.91 -1.05
N ASN A 863 -17.34 3.53 0.13
CA ASN A 863 -17.67 2.86 1.39
C ASN A 863 -19.15 2.40 1.45
N ASP A 864 -20.08 3.22 0.95
CA ASP A 864 -21.50 2.85 0.82
C ASP A 864 -21.68 1.67 -0.18
N ASP A 865 -21.00 1.71 -1.33
CA ASP A 865 -21.02 0.64 -2.34
C ASP A 865 -20.40 -0.67 -1.80
N LEU A 866 -19.28 -0.58 -1.08
CA LEU A 866 -18.66 -1.72 -0.39
C LEU A 866 -19.59 -2.29 0.69
N SER A 867 -20.26 -1.43 1.46
CA SER A 867 -21.23 -1.84 2.49
C SER A 867 -22.42 -2.59 1.87
N ASN A 868 -22.97 -2.07 0.77
CA ASN A 868 -24.04 -2.72 -0.01
C ASN A 868 -23.60 -4.08 -0.56
N SER A 869 -22.37 -4.17 -1.11
CA SER A 869 -21.80 -5.43 -1.60
C SER A 869 -21.62 -6.46 -0.47
N LEU A 870 -21.15 -6.02 0.70
CA LEU A 870 -20.95 -6.86 1.88
C LEU A 870 -22.29 -7.35 2.44
N GLU A 871 -23.33 -6.51 2.43
CA GLU A 871 -24.70 -6.90 2.81
C GLU A 871 -25.34 -7.87 1.80
N GLN A 872 -25.11 -7.67 0.50
CA GLN A 872 -25.49 -8.64 -0.55
C GLN A 872 -24.78 -9.99 -0.36
N THR A 873 -23.49 -9.98 0.00
CA THR A 873 -22.70 -11.18 0.29
C THR A 873 -23.22 -11.90 1.55
N ARG A 874 -23.55 -11.16 2.61
CA ARG A 874 -24.23 -11.72 3.81
C ARG A 874 -25.58 -12.36 3.45
N ALA A 875 -26.38 -11.71 2.60
CA ALA A 875 -27.65 -12.27 2.14
C ALA A 875 -27.48 -13.54 1.29
N GLN A 876 -26.39 -13.66 0.53
CA GLN A 876 -26.03 -14.91 -0.17
C GLN A 876 -25.58 -16.00 0.80
N ALA A 877 -24.74 -15.67 1.80
CA ALA A 877 -24.32 -16.62 2.83
C ALA A 877 -25.51 -17.20 3.61
N VAL A 878 -26.48 -16.36 4.02
CA VAL A 878 -27.72 -16.82 4.68
C VAL A 878 -28.54 -17.75 3.78
N ARG A 879 -28.60 -17.52 2.45
CA ARG A 879 -29.28 -18.44 1.52
C ARG A 879 -28.54 -19.78 1.39
N ALA A 880 -27.21 -19.76 1.32
CA ALA A 880 -26.40 -20.98 1.30
C ALA A 880 -26.54 -21.78 2.60
N GLU A 881 -26.57 -21.10 3.75
CA GLU A 881 -26.78 -21.72 5.05
C GLU A 881 -28.19 -22.33 5.18
N GLN A 882 -29.22 -21.68 4.63
CA GLN A 882 -30.56 -22.26 4.51
C GLN A 882 -30.59 -23.51 3.61
N GLN A 883 -29.86 -23.51 2.49
CA GLN A 883 -29.71 -24.69 1.62
C GLN A 883 -28.98 -25.84 2.32
N ILE A 884 -27.89 -25.56 3.03
CA ILE A 884 -27.16 -26.56 3.84
C ILE A 884 -28.07 -27.15 4.93
N ASN A 885 -28.87 -26.33 5.60
CA ASN A 885 -29.81 -26.80 6.61
C ASN A 885 -30.94 -27.65 6.01
N ALA A 886 -31.42 -27.34 4.80
CA ALA A 886 -32.36 -28.19 4.06
C ALA A 886 -31.72 -29.55 3.71
N MET A 887 -30.49 -29.55 3.14
CA MET A 887 -29.78 -30.80 2.83
C MET A 887 -29.47 -31.64 4.09
N ARG A 888 -29.17 -31.02 5.24
CA ARG A 888 -29.02 -31.74 6.52
C ARG A 888 -30.33 -32.38 6.98
N ALA A 889 -31.47 -31.72 6.75
CA ALA A 889 -32.78 -32.29 7.08
C ALA A 889 -33.09 -33.50 6.19
N GLU A 890 -32.87 -33.38 4.88
CA GLU A 890 -33.01 -34.47 3.91
C GLU A 890 -32.08 -35.65 4.22
N HIS A 891 -30.80 -35.37 4.53
CA HIS A 891 -29.85 -36.39 5.01
C HIS A 891 -30.35 -37.06 6.29
N GLY A 892 -30.87 -36.28 7.26
CA GLY A 892 -31.43 -36.81 8.50
C GLY A 892 -32.63 -37.74 8.28
N ASP A 893 -33.46 -37.47 7.28
CA ASP A 893 -34.59 -38.33 6.92
C ASP A 893 -34.14 -39.57 6.10
N ALA A 894 -33.18 -39.41 5.19
CA ALA A 894 -32.54 -40.53 4.50
C ALA A 894 -31.84 -41.48 5.50
N GLN A 895 -31.15 -40.94 6.52
CA GLN A 895 -30.51 -41.72 7.57
C GLN A 895 -31.53 -42.50 8.41
N LYS A 896 -32.68 -41.90 8.79
CA LYS A 896 -33.79 -42.63 9.43
C LYS A 896 -34.34 -43.75 8.54
N GLN A 897 -34.42 -43.52 7.23
CA GLN A 897 -34.86 -44.52 6.27
C GLN A 897 -33.86 -45.68 6.16
N VAL A 898 -32.56 -45.39 6.12
CA VAL A 898 -31.49 -46.40 6.19
C VAL A 898 -31.56 -47.18 7.51
N GLU A 899 -31.66 -46.53 8.67
CA GLU A 899 -31.81 -47.20 9.96
C GLU A 899 -33.04 -48.13 10.01
N SER A 900 -34.16 -47.69 9.43
CA SER A 900 -35.38 -48.50 9.30
C SER A 900 -35.16 -49.73 8.40
N LEU A 901 -34.48 -49.57 7.27
CA LEU A 901 -34.10 -50.68 6.38
C LEU A 901 -33.11 -51.64 7.06
N THR A 902 -32.11 -51.13 7.78
CA THR A 902 -31.14 -51.93 8.54
C THR A 902 -31.82 -52.74 9.64
N LYS A 903 -32.76 -52.15 10.40
CA LYS A 903 -33.60 -52.89 11.36
C LYS A 903 -34.44 -53.98 10.68
N LYS A 904 -34.98 -53.70 9.49
CA LYS A 904 -35.74 -54.68 8.70
C LYS A 904 -34.86 -55.81 8.17
N ASN A 905 -33.63 -55.52 7.74
CA ASN A 905 -32.64 -56.52 7.34
C ASN A 905 -32.20 -57.38 8.53
N LEU A 906 -31.93 -56.80 9.70
CA LEU A 906 -31.65 -57.55 10.94
C LEU A 906 -32.80 -58.50 11.32
N SER A 907 -34.05 -58.05 11.16
CA SER A 907 -35.24 -58.89 11.33
C SER A 907 -35.25 -60.06 10.34
N LEU A 908 -35.03 -59.80 9.05
CA LEU A 908 -35.01 -60.83 8.00
C LEU A 908 -33.84 -61.81 8.17
N VAL A 909 -32.66 -61.35 8.57
CA VAL A 909 -31.52 -62.21 8.91
C VAL A 909 -31.84 -63.11 10.10
N SER A 910 -32.52 -62.59 11.13
CA SER A 910 -32.97 -63.38 12.28
C SER A 910 -34.02 -64.43 11.88
N GLU A 911 -34.93 -64.11 10.96
CA GLU A 911 -35.93 -65.02 10.41
C GLU A 911 -35.27 -66.11 9.54
N ILE A 912 -34.34 -65.74 8.67
CA ILE A 912 -33.52 -66.68 7.87
C ILE A 912 -32.71 -67.61 8.79
N GLN A 913 -32.12 -67.10 9.88
CA GLN A 913 -31.39 -67.91 10.85
C GLN A 913 -32.35 -68.90 11.55
N SER A 914 -33.54 -68.46 11.97
CA SER A 914 -34.53 -69.37 12.56
C SER A 914 -35.02 -70.45 11.59
N ILE A 915 -35.13 -70.14 10.30
CA ILE A 915 -35.46 -71.13 9.25
C ILE A 915 -34.31 -72.11 9.05
N ARG A 916 -33.06 -71.63 9.09
CA ARG A 916 -31.84 -72.44 8.96
C ARG A 916 -31.66 -73.39 10.14
N ASP A 917 -31.84 -72.91 11.37
CA ASP A 917 -31.80 -73.70 12.61
C ASP A 917 -32.88 -74.81 12.62
N GLU A 918 -34.06 -74.55 12.06
CA GLU A 918 -35.12 -75.55 11.91
C GLU A 918 -34.79 -76.56 10.79
N ALA A 919 -34.22 -76.12 9.66
CA ALA A 919 -33.72 -77.01 8.62
C ALA A 919 -32.63 -77.97 9.13
N ASP A 920 -31.70 -77.48 9.96
CA ASP A 920 -30.66 -78.29 10.60
C ASP A 920 -31.25 -79.33 11.57
N LYS A 921 -32.28 -78.97 12.35
CA LYS A 921 -33.02 -79.95 13.18
C LYS A 921 -33.71 -81.01 12.33
N GLN A 922 -34.38 -80.62 11.24
CA GLN A 922 -35.01 -81.57 10.31
C GLN A 922 -33.95 -82.51 9.70
N GLN A 923 -32.77 -81.98 9.35
CA GLN A 923 -31.65 -82.78 8.83
C GLN A 923 -31.07 -83.74 9.89
N GLN A 924 -30.93 -83.32 11.15
CA GLN A 924 -30.54 -84.20 12.26
C GLN A 924 -31.55 -85.32 12.51
N ILE A 925 -32.86 -85.00 12.50
CA ILE A 925 -33.93 -86.00 12.64
C ILE A 925 -33.89 -86.99 11.47
N ALA A 926 -33.66 -86.52 10.24
CA ALA A 926 -33.51 -87.37 9.07
C ALA A 926 -32.27 -88.29 9.17
N ARG A 927 -31.12 -87.76 9.62
CA ARG A 927 -29.90 -88.54 9.86
C ARG A 927 -30.12 -89.62 10.92
N GLY A 928 -30.73 -89.29 12.06
CA GLY A 928 -31.03 -90.26 13.11
C GLY A 928 -31.99 -91.37 12.67
N ARG A 929 -32.99 -91.05 11.83
CA ARG A 929 -33.86 -92.07 11.20
C ARG A 929 -33.09 -92.97 10.22
N LEU A 930 -32.14 -92.40 9.48
CA LEU A 930 -31.31 -93.14 8.53
C LEU A 930 -30.30 -94.06 9.24
N GLU A 931 -29.78 -93.66 10.40
CA GLU A 931 -28.98 -94.51 11.28
C GLU A 931 -29.80 -95.64 11.91
N GLN A 932 -31.04 -95.38 12.33
CA GLN A 932 -31.97 -96.44 12.77
C GLN A 932 -32.26 -97.45 11.65
N LEU A 933 -32.44 -96.98 10.40
CA LEU A 933 -32.59 -97.84 9.22
C LEU A 933 -31.32 -98.66 8.93
N LYS A 934 -30.12 -98.07 9.05
CA LYS A 934 -28.85 -98.80 8.93
C LYS A 934 -28.68 -99.87 10.01
N ALA A 935 -29.05 -99.57 11.26
CA ALA A 935 -29.03 -100.55 12.35
C ALA A 935 -30.01 -101.70 12.10
N ALA A 936 -31.25 -101.40 11.67
CA ALA A 936 -32.22 -102.42 11.29
C ALA A 936 -31.75 -103.27 10.10
N HIS A 937 -31.11 -102.66 9.09
CA HIS A 937 -30.52 -103.38 7.96
C HIS A 937 -29.37 -104.29 8.40
N ALA A 938 -28.51 -103.83 9.31
CA ALA A 938 -27.43 -104.64 9.87
C ALA A 938 -27.97 -105.84 10.68
N ASP A 939 -29.05 -105.66 11.44
CA ASP A 939 -29.73 -106.76 12.13
C ASP A 939 -30.40 -107.75 11.16
N VAL A 940 -30.98 -107.28 10.05
CA VAL A 940 -31.53 -108.15 8.99
C VAL A 940 -30.39 -108.92 8.28
N GLN A 941 -29.26 -108.28 7.99
CA GLN A 941 -28.07 -108.95 7.45
C GLN A 941 -27.50 -110.00 8.44
N ARG A 942 -27.51 -109.70 9.74
CA ARG A 942 -27.11 -110.64 10.79
C ARG A 942 -28.06 -111.84 10.85
N GLN A 943 -29.37 -111.62 10.81
CA GLN A 943 -30.37 -112.71 10.73
C GLN A 943 -30.21 -113.54 9.45
N LEU A 944 -29.88 -112.92 8.31
CA LEU A 944 -29.59 -113.62 7.05
C LEU A 944 -28.31 -114.47 7.15
N ALA A 945 -27.28 -113.97 7.81
CA ALA A 945 -26.04 -114.71 8.07
C ALA A 945 -26.28 -115.90 9.03
N GLU A 946 -27.02 -115.70 10.11
CA GLU A 946 -27.44 -116.75 11.05
C GLU A 946 -28.27 -117.85 10.35
N ALA A 947 -29.21 -117.47 9.48
CA ALA A 947 -29.99 -118.41 8.67
C ALA A 947 -29.13 -119.17 7.65
N SER A 948 -28.16 -118.51 7.02
CA SER A 948 -27.21 -119.13 6.08
C SER A 948 -26.28 -120.12 6.79
N GLN A 949 -25.84 -119.78 8.01
CA GLN A 949 -25.02 -120.67 8.85
C GLN A 949 -25.82 -121.88 9.35
N ALA A 950 -27.11 -121.70 9.66
CA ALA A 950 -28.01 -122.80 9.99
C ALA A 950 -28.21 -123.77 8.81
N LEU A 951 -28.34 -123.25 7.57
CA LEU A 951 -28.35 -124.06 6.35
C LEU A 951 -27.04 -124.86 6.16
N GLN A 952 -25.88 -124.20 6.26
CA GLN A 952 -24.58 -124.88 6.18
C GLN A 952 -24.41 -125.97 7.25
N SER A 953 -24.97 -125.78 8.46
CA SER A 953 -24.95 -126.81 9.50
C SER A 953 -25.81 -128.04 9.15
N LYS A 954 -26.88 -127.87 8.36
CA LYS A 954 -27.72 -128.97 7.88
C LYS A 954 -27.09 -129.70 6.70
N ASP A 955 -26.43 -128.98 5.79
CA ASP A 955 -25.65 -129.60 4.72
C ASP A 955 -24.49 -130.44 5.27
N ALA A 956 -23.86 -130.01 6.36
CA ALA A 956 -22.82 -130.79 7.06
C ALA A 956 -23.33 -132.13 7.64
N GLU A 957 -24.58 -132.19 8.15
CA GLU A 957 -25.18 -133.45 8.60
C GLU A 957 -25.47 -134.41 7.42
N VAL A 958 -25.87 -133.89 6.25
CA VAL A 958 -26.11 -134.69 5.04
C VAL A 958 -24.80 -135.20 4.41
N ALA A 959 -23.73 -134.39 4.46
CA ALA A 959 -22.40 -134.81 4.02
C ALA A 959 -21.85 -135.99 4.85
N ALA A 960 -22.05 -135.99 6.16
CA ALA A 960 -21.58 -137.06 7.07
C ALA A 960 -22.26 -138.42 6.82
N ALA A 961 -23.51 -138.43 6.32
CA ALA A 961 -24.21 -139.66 5.94
C ALA A 961 -23.70 -140.25 4.60
N THR A 962 -23.24 -139.38 3.70
CA THR A 962 -22.85 -139.75 2.32
C THR A 962 -21.40 -140.26 2.24
N GLN A 963 -20.51 -139.79 3.12
CA GLN A 963 -19.10 -140.20 3.18
C GLN A 963 -18.85 -141.70 3.45
N ARG A 964 -19.81 -142.45 4.00
CA ARG A 964 -19.62 -143.89 4.30
C ARG A 964 -19.80 -144.84 3.11
N SER A 965 -20.38 -144.43 1.99
CA SER A 965 -20.61 -145.31 0.83
C SER A 965 -19.68 -145.05 -0.36
N GLN A 966 -19.09 -143.85 -0.48
CA GLN A 966 -18.23 -143.47 -1.62
C GLN A 966 -16.73 -143.83 -1.45
N ALA A 967 -16.28 -144.13 -0.23
CA ALA A 967 -14.88 -144.36 0.10
C ALA A 967 -14.22 -145.57 -0.63
N ASN A 968 -15.01 -146.55 -1.10
CA ASN A 968 -14.49 -147.76 -1.75
C ASN A 968 -14.42 -147.68 -3.30
N VAL A 969 -14.82 -146.56 -3.93
CA VAL A 969 -14.86 -146.44 -5.40
C VAL A 969 -13.88 -145.36 -5.92
N ALA A 970 -13.81 -144.20 -5.25
CA ALA A 970 -12.97 -143.07 -5.70
C ALA A 970 -11.45 -143.31 -5.61
N GLN A 971 -11.00 -144.37 -4.92
CA GLN A 971 -9.57 -144.66 -4.70
C GLN A 971 -8.81 -145.02 -6.00
N LEU A 972 -9.51 -145.33 -7.10
CA LEU A 972 -8.92 -145.61 -8.41
C LEU A 972 -8.97 -144.42 -9.40
N GLU A 973 -9.93 -143.51 -9.26
CA GLU A 973 -10.02 -142.32 -10.13
C GLU A 973 -9.05 -141.21 -9.68
N GLY A 974 -8.76 -141.13 -8.37
CA GLY A 974 -7.90 -140.12 -7.77
C GLY A 974 -6.41 -140.17 -8.17
N MET A 975 -5.97 -141.09 -9.04
CA MET A 975 -4.60 -141.10 -9.58
C MET A 975 -4.50 -140.50 -10.99
N ILE A 976 -5.58 -140.51 -11.78
CA ILE A 976 -5.56 -140.02 -13.17
C ILE A 976 -5.79 -138.51 -13.23
N ASN A 977 -6.65 -137.97 -12.34
CA ASN A 977 -6.99 -136.54 -12.36
C ASN A 977 -5.88 -135.63 -11.79
N ARG A 978 -4.98 -136.15 -10.93
CA ARG A 978 -3.84 -135.37 -10.39
C ARG A 978 -2.89 -134.88 -11.49
N TYR A 979 -2.58 -135.73 -12.47
CA TYR A 979 -1.69 -135.36 -13.58
C TYR A 979 -2.30 -134.41 -14.62
N LYS A 980 -3.62 -134.16 -14.59
CA LYS A 980 -4.25 -133.13 -15.44
C LYS A 980 -4.34 -131.78 -14.71
N ALA A 981 -4.75 -131.80 -13.44
CA ALA A 981 -4.88 -130.60 -12.62
C ALA A 981 -3.55 -129.86 -12.40
N GLU A 982 -2.42 -130.56 -12.29
CA GLU A 982 -1.09 -129.92 -12.15
C GLU A 982 -0.66 -129.12 -13.39
N LYS A 983 -1.20 -129.44 -14.58
CA LYS A 983 -0.95 -128.65 -15.80
C LYS A 983 -1.82 -127.39 -15.84
N GLU A 984 -3.13 -127.54 -15.66
CA GLU A 984 -4.09 -126.42 -15.67
C GLU A 984 -3.83 -125.42 -14.52
N SER A 985 -3.36 -125.92 -13.37
CA SER A 985 -2.90 -125.09 -12.24
C SER A 985 -1.67 -124.25 -12.55
N SER A 986 -0.82 -124.65 -13.50
CA SER A 986 0.37 -123.89 -13.90
C SER A 986 -0.02 -122.73 -14.82
N ASP A 987 -0.92 -122.98 -15.77
CA ASP A 987 -1.39 -121.98 -16.72
C ASP A 987 -2.28 -120.93 -16.02
N GLN A 988 -3.14 -121.35 -15.07
CA GLN A 988 -3.92 -120.42 -14.24
C GLN A 988 -3.05 -119.56 -13.30
N ARG A 989 -1.92 -120.07 -12.79
CA ARG A 989 -0.99 -119.27 -11.97
C ARG A 989 -0.28 -118.17 -12.77
N LEU A 990 0.06 -118.44 -14.03
CA LEU A 990 0.62 -117.42 -14.92
C LEU A 990 -0.41 -116.34 -15.29
N ALA A 991 -1.67 -116.73 -15.51
CA ALA A 991 -2.77 -115.78 -15.70
C ALA A 991 -3.03 -114.91 -14.45
N GLN A 992 -3.01 -115.51 -13.25
CA GLN A 992 -3.17 -114.77 -11.99
C GLN A 992 -1.99 -113.82 -11.71
N LEU A 993 -0.73 -114.24 -11.95
CA LEU A 993 0.43 -113.37 -11.76
C LEU A 993 0.49 -112.21 -12.77
N ASN A 994 0.01 -112.40 -14.00
CA ASN A 994 -0.15 -111.28 -14.94
C ASN A 994 -1.26 -110.33 -14.49
N ALA A 995 -2.43 -110.85 -14.08
CA ALA A 995 -3.52 -110.01 -13.56
C ALA A 995 -3.11 -109.24 -12.29
N GLU A 996 -2.36 -109.84 -11.38
CA GLU A 996 -1.77 -109.17 -10.21
C GLU A 996 -0.72 -108.12 -10.63
N SER A 997 0.10 -108.39 -11.65
CA SER A 997 1.09 -107.43 -12.17
C SER A 997 0.45 -106.24 -12.90
N GLU A 998 -0.68 -106.46 -13.60
CA GLU A 998 -1.49 -105.39 -14.19
C GLU A 998 -2.23 -104.60 -13.13
N HIS A 999 -2.86 -105.26 -12.14
CA HIS A 999 -3.52 -104.60 -11.02
C HIS A 999 -2.55 -103.81 -10.13
N LEU A 1000 -1.30 -104.27 -9.97
CA LEU A 1000 -0.23 -103.52 -9.30
C LEU A 1000 0.26 -102.34 -10.13
N ARG A 1001 0.32 -102.45 -11.47
CA ARG A 1001 0.57 -101.28 -12.34
C ARG A 1001 -0.57 -100.27 -12.28
N GLN A 1002 -1.81 -100.73 -12.26
CA GLN A 1002 -3.01 -99.89 -12.20
C GLN A 1002 -3.07 -99.15 -10.85
N ALA A 1003 -2.87 -99.87 -9.74
CA ALA A 1003 -2.75 -99.27 -8.41
C ALA A 1003 -1.52 -98.35 -8.27
N HIS A 1004 -0.40 -98.63 -8.96
CA HIS A 1004 0.76 -97.73 -8.99
C HIS A 1004 0.48 -96.45 -9.79
N ASN A 1005 -0.22 -96.54 -10.92
CA ASN A 1005 -0.64 -95.39 -11.71
C ASN A 1005 -1.69 -94.56 -10.95
N GLU A 1006 -2.67 -95.19 -10.30
CA GLU A 1006 -3.64 -94.53 -9.43
C GLU A 1006 -2.93 -93.81 -8.27
N ALA A 1007 -2.02 -94.50 -7.57
CA ALA A 1007 -1.19 -93.90 -6.52
C ALA A 1007 -0.33 -92.74 -7.06
N LYS A 1008 0.21 -92.82 -8.28
CA LYS A 1008 0.93 -91.72 -8.94
C LYS A 1008 0.01 -90.51 -9.15
N THR A 1009 -1.21 -90.70 -9.67
CA THR A 1009 -2.17 -89.58 -9.81
C THR A 1009 -2.63 -89.01 -8.46
N VAL A 1010 -2.67 -89.80 -7.40
CA VAL A 1010 -2.98 -89.32 -6.04
C VAL A 1010 -1.80 -88.51 -5.48
N VAL A 1011 -0.56 -88.95 -5.71
CA VAL A 1011 0.65 -88.19 -5.34
C VAL A 1011 0.70 -86.86 -6.09
N GLU A 1012 0.48 -86.87 -7.42
CA GLU A 1012 0.46 -85.67 -8.26
C GLU A 1012 -0.63 -84.67 -7.81
N ARG A 1013 -1.84 -85.14 -7.51
CA ARG A 1013 -2.90 -84.30 -6.89
C ARG A 1013 -2.46 -83.73 -5.54
N SER A 1014 -1.88 -84.55 -4.66
CA SER A 1014 -1.43 -84.09 -3.34
C SER A 1014 -0.25 -83.10 -3.42
N GLN A 1015 0.61 -83.20 -4.45
CA GLN A 1015 1.65 -82.19 -4.70
C GLN A 1015 1.03 -80.88 -5.17
N HIS A 1016 0.04 -80.94 -6.05
CA HIS A 1016 -0.68 -79.75 -6.51
C HIS A 1016 -1.46 -79.06 -5.37
N GLU A 1017 -2.13 -79.82 -4.51
CA GLU A 1017 -2.76 -79.32 -3.28
C GLU A 1017 -1.73 -78.67 -2.33
N VAL A 1018 -0.56 -79.28 -2.15
CA VAL A 1018 0.52 -78.71 -1.32
C VAL A 1018 1.09 -77.43 -1.94
N GLU A 1019 1.24 -77.36 -3.26
CA GLU A 1019 1.68 -76.16 -3.99
C GLU A 1019 0.64 -75.03 -3.92
N GLN A 1020 -0.66 -75.36 -4.04
CA GLN A 1020 -1.76 -74.43 -3.87
C GLN A 1020 -1.81 -73.86 -2.44
N VAL A 1021 -1.68 -74.71 -1.41
CA VAL A 1021 -1.59 -74.28 0.00
C VAL A 1021 -0.34 -73.42 0.24
N ARG A 1022 0.77 -73.69 -0.45
CA ARG A 1022 2.00 -72.89 -0.35
C ARG A 1022 1.82 -71.50 -0.98
N ALA A 1023 1.15 -71.42 -2.13
CA ALA A 1023 0.79 -70.16 -2.77
C ALA A 1023 -0.16 -69.33 -1.88
N GLN A 1024 -1.19 -69.96 -1.31
CA GLN A 1024 -2.09 -69.32 -0.34
C GLN A 1024 -1.35 -68.82 0.91
N MET A 1025 -0.40 -69.60 1.44
CA MET A 1025 0.38 -69.20 2.62
C MET A 1025 1.32 -68.03 2.33
N ASN A 1026 1.89 -67.95 1.12
CA ASN A 1026 2.66 -66.79 0.67
C ASN A 1026 1.77 -65.54 0.50
N ALA A 1027 0.57 -65.68 -0.09
CA ALA A 1027 -0.39 -64.58 -0.21
C ALA A 1027 -0.80 -64.03 1.17
N ILE A 1028 -1.14 -64.91 2.12
CA ILE A 1028 -1.45 -64.54 3.51
C ILE A 1028 -0.24 -63.88 4.22
N GLN A 1029 0.99 -64.27 3.88
CA GLN A 1029 2.20 -63.60 4.41
C GLN A 1029 2.39 -62.20 3.81
N GLN A 1030 2.01 -61.98 2.56
CA GLN A 1030 2.05 -60.68 1.90
C GLN A 1030 0.96 -59.75 2.45
N GLU A 1031 -0.28 -60.23 2.62
CA GLU A 1031 -1.35 -59.51 3.32
C GLU A 1031 -0.96 -59.17 4.77
N LYS A 1032 -0.32 -60.10 5.48
CA LYS A 1032 0.18 -59.83 6.84
C LYS A 1032 1.25 -58.73 6.84
N ALA A 1033 2.05 -58.60 5.78
CA ALA A 1033 3.04 -57.54 5.65
C ALA A 1033 2.39 -56.19 5.35
N SER A 1034 1.37 -56.13 4.48
CA SER A 1034 0.61 -54.88 4.25
C SER A 1034 -0.13 -54.43 5.50
N PHE A 1035 -0.84 -55.32 6.20
CA PHE A 1035 -1.47 -54.97 7.48
C PHE A 1035 -0.46 -54.52 8.56
N ALA A 1036 0.76 -55.06 8.56
CA ALA A 1036 1.81 -54.58 9.46
C ALA A 1036 2.29 -53.16 9.10
N ALA A 1037 2.35 -52.82 7.81
CA ALA A 1037 2.65 -51.47 7.34
C ALA A 1037 1.52 -50.48 7.68
N GLU A 1038 0.25 -50.85 7.45
CA GLU A 1038 -0.93 -50.06 7.85
C GLU A 1038 -0.97 -49.80 9.36
N VAL A 1039 -0.68 -50.80 10.20
CA VAL A 1039 -0.57 -50.63 11.66
C VAL A 1039 0.59 -49.70 12.04
N GLY A 1040 1.66 -49.66 11.24
CA GLY A 1040 2.73 -48.67 11.36
C GLY A 1040 2.26 -47.25 11.04
N GLN A 1041 1.56 -47.06 9.92
CA GLN A 1041 0.99 -45.77 9.50
C GLN A 1041 -0.06 -45.26 10.51
N LEU A 1042 -0.96 -46.13 10.98
CA LEU A 1042 -1.94 -45.81 12.02
C LEU A 1042 -1.29 -45.44 13.37
N ARG A 1043 -0.10 -45.97 13.67
CA ARG A 1043 0.68 -45.51 14.82
C ARG A 1043 1.23 -44.10 14.60
N GLY A 1044 1.83 -43.84 13.44
CA GLY A 1044 2.30 -42.50 13.05
C GLY A 1044 1.19 -41.45 13.14
N LEU A 1045 0.02 -41.72 12.57
CA LEU A 1045 -1.16 -40.84 12.65
C LEU A 1045 -1.67 -40.65 14.10
N ASN A 1046 -1.52 -41.64 14.97
CA ASN A 1046 -1.88 -41.51 16.39
C ASN A 1046 -0.85 -40.66 17.16
N ASP A 1047 0.42 -40.73 16.79
CA ASP A 1047 1.48 -39.93 17.39
C ASP A 1047 1.39 -38.47 16.90
N GLU A 1048 1.12 -38.22 15.61
CA GLU A 1048 0.74 -36.92 15.04
C GLU A 1048 -0.49 -36.32 15.72
N LYS A 1049 -1.57 -37.10 15.90
CA LYS A 1049 -2.74 -36.69 16.67
C LYS A 1049 -2.40 -36.30 18.11
N SER A 1050 -1.44 -36.97 18.73
CA SER A 1050 -0.98 -36.66 20.08
C SER A 1050 -0.18 -35.35 20.12
N HIS A 1051 0.63 -35.08 19.08
CA HIS A 1051 1.32 -33.81 18.88
C HIS A 1051 0.34 -32.65 18.69
N LEU A 1052 -0.63 -32.79 17.78
CA LEU A 1052 -1.68 -31.79 17.53
C LEU A 1052 -2.52 -31.49 18.78
N LEU A 1053 -2.81 -32.50 19.62
CA LEU A 1053 -3.47 -32.28 20.90
C LEU A 1053 -2.60 -31.47 21.88
N GLN A 1054 -1.29 -31.70 21.89
CA GLN A 1054 -0.34 -30.93 22.70
C GLN A 1054 -0.24 -29.47 22.21
N GLU A 1055 -0.17 -29.24 20.90
CA GLU A 1055 -0.19 -27.89 20.32
C GLU A 1055 -1.49 -27.14 20.61
N VAL A 1056 -2.64 -27.81 20.51
CA VAL A 1056 -3.95 -27.23 20.86
C VAL A 1056 -4.02 -26.86 22.34
N ASP A 1057 -3.43 -27.64 23.24
CA ASP A 1057 -3.35 -27.29 24.67
C ASP A 1057 -2.33 -26.17 24.95
N GLU A 1058 -1.25 -26.07 24.16
CA GLU A 1058 -0.30 -24.95 24.22
C GLU A 1058 -0.96 -23.64 23.74
N GLN A 1059 -1.70 -23.67 22.62
CA GLN A 1059 -2.48 -22.54 22.12
C GLN A 1059 -3.55 -22.09 23.12
N LYS A 1060 -4.22 -23.00 23.85
CA LYS A 1060 -5.14 -22.62 24.94
C LYS A 1060 -4.43 -21.87 26.06
N ARG A 1061 -3.21 -22.26 26.43
CA ARG A 1061 -2.40 -21.53 27.44
C ARG A 1061 -2.02 -20.14 26.95
N VAL A 1062 -1.63 -20.01 25.69
CA VAL A 1062 -1.35 -18.70 25.06
C VAL A 1062 -2.60 -17.83 25.02
N HIS A 1063 -3.76 -18.39 24.65
CA HIS A 1063 -5.03 -17.65 24.65
C HIS A 1063 -5.44 -17.19 26.05
N GLN A 1064 -5.28 -18.03 27.08
CA GLN A 1064 -5.52 -17.65 28.48
C GLN A 1064 -4.62 -16.49 28.92
N ARG A 1065 -3.32 -16.53 28.60
CA ARG A 1065 -2.40 -15.41 28.87
C ARG A 1065 -2.82 -14.13 28.14
N LEU A 1066 -3.26 -14.23 26.89
CA LEU A 1066 -3.77 -13.08 26.12
C LEU A 1066 -5.09 -12.53 26.67
N GLU A 1067 -5.98 -13.37 27.20
CA GLU A 1067 -7.15 -12.89 27.94
C GLU A 1067 -6.79 -12.22 29.27
N GLU A 1068 -5.78 -12.73 29.98
CA GLU A 1068 -5.27 -12.14 31.23
C GLU A 1068 -4.65 -10.76 30.96
N THR A 1069 -3.76 -10.63 29.98
CA THR A 1069 -3.18 -9.33 29.60
C THR A 1069 -4.23 -8.36 29.06
N ASN A 1070 -5.22 -8.82 28.29
CA ASN A 1070 -6.35 -7.97 27.87
C ASN A 1070 -7.15 -7.46 29.07
N ARG A 1071 -7.43 -8.29 30.09
CA ARG A 1071 -8.11 -7.83 31.32
C ARG A 1071 -7.26 -6.84 32.12
N GLU A 1072 -5.95 -7.01 32.15
CA GLU A 1072 -5.03 -6.04 32.77
C GLU A 1072 -5.01 -4.70 32.00
N LEU A 1073 -4.98 -4.74 30.66
CA LEU A 1073 -5.06 -3.56 29.81
C LEU A 1073 -6.42 -2.84 29.94
N GLU A 1074 -7.54 -3.58 30.01
CA GLU A 1074 -8.86 -3.02 30.32
C GLU A 1074 -8.87 -2.34 31.71
N GLY A 1075 -8.24 -2.97 32.71
CA GLY A 1075 -8.08 -2.41 34.04
C GLY A 1075 -7.22 -1.14 34.07
N LEU A 1076 -6.13 -1.09 33.29
CA LEU A 1076 -5.29 0.10 33.13
C LEU A 1076 -6.02 1.22 32.37
N LEU A 1077 -6.75 0.89 31.31
CA LEU A 1077 -7.59 1.83 30.56
C LEU A 1077 -8.68 2.43 31.46
N GLN A 1078 -9.30 1.63 32.33
CA GLN A 1078 -10.33 2.11 33.24
C GLN A 1078 -9.74 2.99 34.36
N LYS A 1079 -8.53 2.68 34.87
CA LYS A 1079 -7.79 3.58 35.77
C LYS A 1079 -7.41 4.90 35.09
N SER A 1080 -6.94 4.85 33.84
CA SER A 1080 -6.60 6.04 33.05
C SER A 1080 -7.82 6.93 32.82
N LYS A 1081 -8.97 6.34 32.45
CA LYS A 1081 -10.26 7.06 32.35
C LYS A 1081 -10.66 7.72 33.68
N ALA A 1082 -10.57 6.98 34.79
CA ALA A 1082 -10.87 7.54 36.11
C ALA A 1082 -9.95 8.72 36.47
N TYR A 1083 -8.64 8.61 36.18
CA TYR A 1083 -7.69 9.70 36.37
C TYR A 1083 -8.01 10.93 35.50
N CYS A 1084 -8.37 10.74 34.22
CA CYS A 1084 -8.82 11.83 33.37
C CYS A 1084 -10.12 12.48 33.88
N GLU A 1085 -11.09 11.71 34.37
CA GLU A 1085 -12.30 12.24 34.99
C GLU A 1085 -12.01 13.01 36.29
N GLU A 1086 -11.08 12.54 37.12
CA GLU A 1086 -10.64 13.25 38.34
C GLU A 1086 -9.91 14.55 38.00
N LEU A 1087 -9.03 14.54 36.99
CA LEU A 1087 -8.35 15.75 36.51
C LEU A 1087 -9.34 16.75 35.91
N SER A 1088 -10.35 16.30 35.16
CA SER A 1088 -11.43 17.15 34.69
C SER A 1088 -12.22 17.76 35.85
N ARG A 1089 -12.62 16.98 36.86
CA ARG A 1089 -13.32 17.51 38.05
C ARG A 1089 -12.47 18.52 38.83
N ASP A 1090 -11.20 18.25 39.07
CA ASP A 1090 -10.31 19.22 39.75
C ASP A 1090 -10.12 20.49 38.91
N SER A 1091 -10.08 20.38 37.58
CA SER A 1091 -10.06 21.56 36.70
C SER A 1091 -11.37 22.36 36.76
N GLU A 1092 -12.53 21.69 36.81
CA GLU A 1092 -13.85 22.31 36.99
C GLU A 1092 -13.97 22.98 38.37
N ASP A 1093 -13.51 22.33 39.44
CA ASP A 1093 -13.47 22.89 40.80
C ASP A 1093 -12.49 24.07 40.92
N LYS A 1094 -11.35 24.05 40.21
CA LYS A 1094 -10.42 25.18 40.12
C LYS A 1094 -11.06 26.36 39.38
N VAL A 1095 -11.69 26.12 38.23
CA VAL A 1095 -12.41 27.15 37.47
C VAL A 1095 -13.58 27.70 38.28
N GLY A 1096 -14.34 26.85 38.98
CA GLY A 1096 -15.41 27.26 39.90
C GLY A 1096 -14.92 28.20 40.99
N ARG A 1097 -13.84 27.84 41.70
CA ARG A 1097 -13.20 28.70 42.72
C ARG A 1097 -12.69 30.02 42.15
N VAL A 1098 -12.12 30.04 40.94
CA VAL A 1098 -11.68 31.27 40.28
C VAL A 1098 -12.89 32.15 39.89
N GLN A 1099 -13.99 31.58 39.41
CA GLN A 1099 -15.22 32.32 39.13
C GLN A 1099 -15.89 32.85 40.40
N GLU A 1100 -15.85 32.12 41.52
CA GLU A 1100 -16.33 32.60 42.81
C GLU A 1100 -15.48 33.75 43.34
N PHE A 1101 -14.14 33.64 43.24
CA PHE A 1101 -13.23 34.73 43.59
C PHE A 1101 -13.44 35.97 42.71
N ALA A 1102 -13.59 35.81 41.39
CA ALA A 1102 -13.89 36.90 40.48
C ALA A 1102 -15.22 37.60 40.84
N ARG A 1103 -16.28 36.83 41.15
CA ARG A 1103 -17.55 37.40 41.64
C ARG A 1103 -17.40 38.13 42.97
N HIS A 1104 -16.53 37.67 43.86
CA HIS A 1104 -16.25 38.35 45.13
C HIS A 1104 -15.58 39.70 44.87
N VAL A 1105 -14.53 39.74 44.04
CA VAL A 1105 -13.83 40.97 43.66
C VAL A 1105 -14.76 41.94 42.90
N GLU A 1106 -15.61 41.45 42.00
CA GLU A 1106 -16.65 42.27 41.36
C GLU A 1106 -17.63 42.86 42.38
N GLN A 1107 -18.02 42.11 43.41
CA GLN A 1107 -18.92 42.60 44.45
C GLN A 1107 -18.24 43.62 45.36
N GLU A 1108 -16.99 43.38 45.77
CA GLU A 1108 -16.21 44.34 46.55
C GLU A 1108 -15.98 45.64 45.76
N ALA A 1109 -15.72 45.56 44.46
CA ALA A 1109 -15.61 46.73 43.59
C ALA A 1109 -16.94 47.50 43.47
N ARG A 1110 -18.09 46.80 43.38
CA ARG A 1110 -19.42 47.45 43.40
C ARG A 1110 -19.71 48.11 44.75
N ASP A 1111 -19.45 47.42 45.86
CA ASP A 1111 -19.66 47.93 47.21
C ASP A 1111 -18.77 49.16 47.50
N GLU A 1112 -17.56 49.22 46.92
CA GLU A 1112 -16.68 50.38 46.99
C GLU A 1112 -17.17 51.54 46.10
N ILE A 1113 -17.64 51.26 44.87
CA ILE A 1113 -18.27 52.26 43.99
C ILE A 1113 -19.50 52.87 44.66
N ASP A 1114 -20.36 52.04 45.29
CA ASP A 1114 -21.54 52.51 46.02
C ASP A 1114 -21.16 53.35 47.24
N ARG A 1115 -20.07 53.01 47.95
CA ARG A 1115 -19.53 53.83 49.04
C ARG A 1115 -19.03 55.19 48.53
N ILE A 1116 -18.22 55.19 47.48
CA ILE A 1116 -17.70 56.41 46.85
C ILE A 1116 -18.85 57.28 46.31
N ALA A 1117 -19.89 56.66 45.74
CA ALA A 1117 -21.08 57.37 45.28
C ALA A 1117 -21.86 58.00 46.45
N HIS A 1118 -21.96 57.30 47.60
CA HIS A 1118 -22.58 57.84 48.81
C HIS A 1118 -21.77 58.99 49.40
N GLU A 1119 -20.45 58.85 49.53
CA GLU A 1119 -19.55 59.90 50.02
C GLU A 1119 -19.58 61.15 49.11
N ASN A 1120 -19.58 60.97 47.79
CA ASN A 1120 -19.78 62.07 46.84
C ASN A 1120 -21.17 62.71 46.97
N GLY A 1121 -22.20 61.95 47.33
CA GLY A 1121 -23.52 62.49 47.67
C GLY A 1121 -23.47 63.40 48.89
N VAL A 1122 -22.88 62.92 49.99
CA VAL A 1122 -22.70 63.71 51.22
C VAL A 1122 -21.89 64.98 50.97
N LEU A 1123 -20.79 64.89 50.20
CA LEU A 1123 -19.98 66.06 49.84
C LEU A 1123 -20.74 67.07 48.97
N ARG A 1124 -21.67 66.63 48.11
CA ARG A 1124 -22.57 67.53 47.36
C ARG A 1124 -23.55 68.23 48.29
N ASP A 1125 -24.18 67.51 49.22
CA ASP A 1125 -25.09 68.08 50.22
C ASP A 1125 -24.37 69.09 51.13
N GLU A 1126 -23.10 68.84 51.50
CA GLU A 1126 -22.26 69.77 52.26
C GLU A 1126 -21.90 71.02 51.43
N LEU A 1127 -21.55 70.86 50.15
CA LEU A 1127 -21.29 71.98 49.25
C LEU A 1127 -22.54 72.83 49.00
N GLU A 1128 -23.72 72.23 48.87
CA GLU A 1128 -25.00 72.93 48.74
C GLU A 1128 -25.33 73.70 50.03
N GLN A 1129 -25.13 73.10 51.22
CA GLN A 1129 -25.27 73.79 52.50
C GLN A 1129 -24.30 74.96 52.65
N LEU A 1130 -23.04 74.82 52.21
CA LEU A 1130 -22.06 75.90 52.22
C LEU A 1130 -22.42 77.03 51.24
N ALA A 1131 -22.93 76.69 50.05
CA ALA A 1131 -23.43 77.66 49.07
C ALA A 1131 -24.64 78.44 49.61
N GLN A 1132 -25.59 77.73 50.24
CA GLN A 1132 -26.76 78.33 50.89
C GLN A 1132 -26.36 79.24 52.06
N ALA A 1133 -25.44 78.81 52.93
CA ALA A 1133 -24.92 79.63 54.02
C ALA A 1133 -24.20 80.90 53.51
N ARG A 1134 -23.45 80.79 52.40
CA ARG A 1134 -22.85 81.96 51.72
C ARG A 1134 -23.89 82.89 51.12
N PHE A 1135 -24.96 82.36 50.55
CA PHE A 1135 -26.06 83.17 50.03
C PHE A 1135 -26.76 83.95 51.16
N GLU A 1136 -27.01 83.30 52.30
CA GLU A 1136 -27.57 83.94 53.50
C GLU A 1136 -26.63 85.00 54.10
N GLU A 1137 -25.32 84.75 54.17
CA GLU A 1137 -24.31 85.74 54.58
C GLU A 1137 -24.30 86.95 53.63
N THR A 1138 -24.42 86.73 52.32
CA THR A 1138 -24.47 87.79 51.31
C THR A 1138 -25.73 88.65 51.46
N ASN A 1139 -26.90 88.02 51.64
CA ASN A 1139 -28.16 88.71 51.91
C ASN A 1139 -28.09 89.54 53.20
N ALA A 1140 -27.48 89.00 54.27
CA ALA A 1140 -27.26 89.74 55.51
C ALA A 1140 -26.30 90.94 55.31
N HIS A 1141 -25.27 90.79 54.48
CA HIS A 1141 -24.39 91.91 54.10
C HIS A 1141 -25.16 92.99 53.32
N ASP A 1142 -26.02 92.62 52.39
CA ASP A 1142 -26.81 93.59 51.63
C ASP A 1142 -27.88 94.28 52.50
N GLU A 1143 -28.53 93.58 53.42
CA GLU A 1143 -29.35 94.22 54.46
C GLU A 1143 -28.57 95.26 55.29
N LEU A 1144 -27.32 94.94 55.65
CA LEU A 1144 -26.46 95.86 56.38
C LEU A 1144 -26.04 97.07 55.52
N ARG A 1145 -25.81 96.89 54.21
CA ARG A 1145 -25.56 98.00 53.27
C ARG A 1145 -26.78 98.92 53.18
N VAL A 1146 -27.99 98.36 53.07
CA VAL A 1146 -29.25 99.15 53.06
C VAL A 1146 -29.41 99.94 54.36
N LYS A 1147 -29.28 99.30 55.52
CA LYS A 1147 -29.35 99.98 56.83
C LYS A 1147 -28.28 101.06 56.99
N LEU A 1148 -27.08 100.85 56.44
CA LEU A 1148 -26.00 101.84 56.48
C LEU A 1148 -26.28 103.05 55.56
N ALA A 1149 -26.90 102.82 54.39
CA ALA A 1149 -27.39 103.87 53.50
C ALA A 1149 -28.55 104.67 54.13
N GLU A 1150 -29.49 103.99 54.81
CA GLU A 1150 -30.57 104.64 55.58
C GLU A 1150 -29.99 105.53 56.69
N LEU A 1151 -29.04 105.04 57.49
CA LEU A 1151 -28.37 105.81 58.53
C LEU A 1151 -27.57 107.01 57.97
N GLN A 1152 -26.95 106.86 56.79
CA GLN A 1152 -26.32 107.98 56.08
C GLN A 1152 -27.35 109.03 55.64
N ALA A 1153 -28.51 108.61 55.11
CA ALA A 1153 -29.60 109.52 54.74
C ALA A 1153 -30.17 110.26 55.96
N GLU A 1154 -30.41 109.56 57.09
CA GLU A 1154 -30.82 110.18 58.35
C GLU A 1154 -29.79 111.18 58.87
N ASN A 1155 -28.50 110.84 58.82
CA ASN A 1155 -27.41 111.75 59.23
C ASN A 1155 -27.37 113.01 58.35
N ASN A 1156 -27.53 112.87 57.03
CA ASN A 1156 -27.61 113.99 56.11
C ASN A 1156 -28.82 114.90 56.41
N VAL A 1157 -29.99 114.33 56.71
CA VAL A 1157 -31.19 115.09 57.11
C VAL A 1157 -31.00 115.78 58.47
N LEU A 1158 -30.38 115.10 59.45
CA LEU A 1158 -30.07 115.68 60.76
C LEU A 1158 -29.05 116.83 60.65
N SER A 1159 -28.01 116.65 59.83
CA SER A 1159 -27.00 117.69 59.54
C SER A 1159 -27.61 118.89 58.83
N ALA A 1160 -28.48 118.67 57.84
CA ALA A 1160 -29.25 119.75 57.20
C ALA A 1160 -30.19 120.47 58.18
N ARG A 1161 -30.85 119.72 59.08
CA ARG A 1161 -31.71 120.29 60.13
C ARG A 1161 -30.90 121.07 61.17
N ALA A 1162 -29.70 120.60 61.54
CA ALA A 1162 -28.79 121.30 62.43
C ALA A 1162 -28.32 122.62 61.80
N HIS A 1163 -27.86 122.61 60.54
CA HIS A 1163 -27.51 123.82 59.81
C HIS A 1163 -28.68 124.82 59.73
N ARG A 1164 -29.90 124.34 59.46
CA ARG A 1164 -31.10 125.19 59.43
C ARG A 1164 -31.44 125.77 60.81
N LEU A 1165 -31.22 125.02 61.88
CA LEU A 1165 -31.37 125.50 63.26
C LEU A 1165 -30.31 126.57 63.60
N THR A 1166 -29.04 126.36 63.24
CA THR A 1166 -27.98 127.36 63.39
C THR A 1166 -28.31 128.65 62.62
N GLN A 1167 -28.81 128.53 61.39
CA GLN A 1167 -29.22 129.66 60.55
C GLN A 1167 -30.49 130.37 61.05
N GLN A 1168 -31.37 129.67 61.78
CA GLN A 1168 -32.54 130.28 62.44
C GLN A 1168 -32.16 130.94 63.76
N LEU A 1169 -31.26 130.35 64.54
CA LEU A 1169 -30.75 130.96 65.78
C LEU A 1169 -29.95 132.25 65.49
N SER A 1170 -29.20 132.30 64.39
CA SER A 1170 -28.50 133.52 63.94
C SER A 1170 -29.44 134.66 63.47
N GLN A 1171 -30.77 134.48 63.47
CA GLN A 1171 -31.75 135.52 63.15
C GLN A 1171 -32.42 136.16 64.38
N TYR A 1172 -32.18 135.62 65.59
CA TYR A 1172 -32.87 136.06 66.82
C TYR A 1172 -31.93 136.46 67.97
N THR A 1173 -30.62 136.48 67.73
CA THR A 1173 -29.62 136.90 68.73
C THR A 1173 -28.48 137.67 68.07
N ASP A 1174 -28.44 138.98 68.30
CA ASP A 1174 -27.22 139.79 68.17
C ASP A 1174 -26.26 139.38 69.30
N LEU A 1175 -25.32 138.50 68.99
CA LEU A 1175 -24.21 138.12 69.88
C LEU A 1175 -22.91 138.81 69.40
N PRO A 1176 -21.97 139.14 70.32
CA PRO A 1176 -20.95 140.15 70.04
C PRO A 1176 -19.86 139.71 69.07
N GLU A 1177 -19.22 140.70 68.45
CA GLU A 1177 -17.91 140.57 67.80
C GLU A 1177 -16.84 140.21 68.85
N ASP A 1178 -16.52 138.92 69.00
CA ASP A 1178 -15.25 138.41 69.54
C ASP A 1178 -15.21 136.88 69.39
N ASP A 1179 -14.63 136.37 68.29
CA ASP A 1179 -13.77 135.17 68.24
C ASP A 1179 -13.25 134.93 66.80
N GLU A 1180 -12.02 135.40 66.54
CA GLU A 1180 -11.32 135.25 65.25
C GLU A 1180 -10.79 133.81 64.99
N LEU A 1181 -11.62 132.77 65.13
CA LEU A 1181 -11.19 131.36 65.02
C LEU A 1181 -12.13 130.44 64.21
N ALA A 1182 -12.58 130.87 63.02
CA ALA A 1182 -13.21 129.97 62.04
C ALA A 1182 -13.08 130.39 60.55
N ALA A 1183 -12.15 131.28 60.19
CA ALA A 1183 -12.00 131.80 58.82
C ALA A 1183 -11.32 130.83 57.82
N ALA A 1184 -11.63 129.54 57.88
CA ALA A 1184 -11.11 128.49 57.01
C ALA A 1184 -12.22 127.49 56.64
N GLY A 1185 -13.24 127.99 55.95
CA GLY A 1185 -14.45 127.21 55.59
C GLY A 1185 -15.40 127.96 54.66
N GLN A 1186 -14.88 128.80 53.76
CA GLN A 1186 -15.70 129.47 52.76
C GLN A 1186 -16.01 128.55 51.57
N GLY A 1187 -17.30 128.43 51.27
CA GLY A 1187 -17.75 128.36 49.89
C GLY A 1187 -17.89 126.98 49.26
N GLN A 1188 -18.97 126.27 49.65
CA GLN A 1188 -19.93 125.76 48.67
C GLN A 1188 -21.26 125.43 49.37
N THR A 1189 -22.10 126.46 49.53
CA THR A 1189 -23.55 126.24 49.58
C THR A 1189 -23.97 125.71 48.21
N PRO A 1190 -24.49 124.48 48.08
CA PRO A 1190 -25.00 124.00 46.80
C PRO A 1190 -26.16 124.90 46.37
N ASP A 1191 -26.18 125.32 45.11
CA ASP A 1191 -27.37 125.99 44.59
C ASP A 1191 -28.55 125.01 44.66
N LEU A 1192 -29.71 125.48 45.13
CA LEU A 1192 -30.93 124.67 45.10
C LEU A 1192 -31.29 124.25 43.67
N TRP A 1193 -30.83 124.99 42.66
CA TRP A 1193 -30.91 124.59 41.26
C TRP A 1193 -29.93 123.49 40.85
N GLU A 1194 -28.70 123.46 41.38
CA GLU A 1194 -27.77 122.34 41.16
C GLU A 1194 -28.27 121.08 41.86
N LEU A 1195 -28.83 121.20 43.07
CA LEU A 1195 -29.35 120.04 43.79
C LEU A 1195 -30.67 119.50 43.20
N LEU A 1196 -31.44 120.35 42.52
CA LEU A 1196 -32.58 119.94 41.68
C LEU A 1196 -32.14 119.42 40.30
N SER A 1197 -31.10 119.95 39.67
CA SER A 1197 -30.60 119.42 38.38
C SER A 1197 -29.87 118.10 38.57
N SER A 1198 -28.97 118.01 39.56
CA SER A 1198 -28.34 116.77 40.00
C SER A 1198 -29.39 115.77 40.46
N GLY A 1199 -30.37 116.19 41.29
CA GLY A 1199 -31.47 115.32 41.68
C GLY A 1199 -32.29 114.80 40.49
N MET A 1200 -32.49 115.60 39.44
CA MET A 1200 -33.24 115.20 38.25
C MET A 1200 -32.38 114.43 37.23
N GLU A 1201 -31.06 114.62 37.19
CA GLU A 1201 -30.11 113.77 36.46
C GLU A 1201 -29.92 112.42 37.15
N GLN A 1202 -29.89 112.39 38.49
CA GLN A 1202 -29.90 111.15 39.29
C GLN A 1202 -31.19 110.39 39.03
N LEU A 1203 -32.36 111.04 39.12
CA LEU A 1203 -33.66 110.41 38.87
C LEU A 1203 -33.82 109.98 37.39
N LYS A 1204 -33.17 110.68 36.45
CA LYS A 1204 -33.06 110.25 35.05
C LYS A 1204 -32.12 109.06 34.87
N ALA A 1205 -30.98 109.03 35.55
CA ALA A 1205 -30.05 107.91 35.54
C ALA A 1205 -30.67 106.67 36.18
N ASP A 1206 -31.39 106.82 37.29
CA ASP A 1206 -32.14 105.75 37.97
C ASP A 1206 -33.33 105.27 37.11
N LEU A 1207 -33.99 106.14 36.35
CA LEU A 1207 -34.99 105.75 35.35
C LEU A 1207 -34.38 105.06 34.12
N GLU A 1208 -33.19 105.47 33.67
CA GLU A 1208 -32.44 104.76 32.62
C GLU A 1208 -31.90 103.41 33.12
N LEU A 1209 -31.54 103.30 34.40
CA LEU A 1209 -31.15 102.04 35.05
C LEU A 1209 -32.37 101.11 35.20
N ALA A 1210 -33.49 101.62 35.71
CA ALA A 1210 -34.75 100.89 35.81
C ALA A 1210 -35.30 100.46 34.44
N SER A 1211 -35.11 101.28 33.40
CA SER A 1211 -35.42 100.94 32.01
C SER A 1211 -34.50 99.83 31.47
N LYS A 1212 -33.21 99.83 31.83
CA LYS A 1212 -32.29 98.72 31.51
C LYS A 1212 -32.63 97.44 32.27
N TYR A 1213 -33.01 97.54 33.55
CA TYR A 1213 -33.45 96.38 34.34
C TYR A 1213 -34.78 95.81 33.82
N ALA A 1214 -35.75 96.65 33.45
CA ALA A 1214 -36.96 96.22 32.77
C ALA A 1214 -36.66 95.53 31.42
N ALA A 1215 -35.74 96.09 30.63
CA ALA A 1215 -35.30 95.48 29.38
C ALA A 1215 -34.54 94.15 29.58
N SER A 1216 -33.80 93.96 30.67
CA SER A 1216 -33.16 92.67 31.00
C SER A 1216 -34.15 91.62 31.53
N ILE A 1217 -35.24 92.05 32.16
CA ILE A 1217 -36.32 91.16 32.61
C ILE A 1217 -37.18 90.72 31.42
N ASP A 1218 -37.52 91.62 30.48
CA ASP A 1218 -38.19 91.23 29.22
C ASP A 1218 -37.28 90.37 28.32
N ALA A 1219 -35.95 90.55 28.37
CA ALA A 1219 -35.00 89.70 27.65
C ALA A 1219 -34.79 88.31 28.28
N SER A 1220 -35.29 88.05 29.49
CA SER A 1220 -35.18 86.76 30.19
C SER A 1220 -36.52 86.03 30.34
N SER A 1221 -37.62 86.55 29.77
CA SER A 1221 -38.94 85.88 29.76
C SER A 1221 -39.22 85.03 28.51
N VAL A 1222 -38.20 84.76 27.67
CA VAL A 1222 -38.29 83.88 26.50
C VAL A 1222 -37.13 82.87 26.49
N ASP A 1223 -37.10 82.00 27.50
CA ASP A 1223 -36.96 80.58 27.21
C ASP A 1223 -37.73 79.74 28.24
N GLY A 1224 -38.46 78.74 27.76
CA GLY A 1224 -39.33 77.90 28.59
C GLY A 1224 -38.74 76.51 28.74
N GLY A 1225 -38.12 76.23 29.87
CA GLY A 1225 -37.41 74.96 30.12
C GLY A 1225 -37.65 74.41 31.53
N ILE A 1226 -38.85 73.89 31.78
CA ILE A 1226 -39.08 72.98 32.91
C ILE A 1226 -38.37 71.66 32.57
N GLY A 1227 -37.44 71.23 33.42
CA GLY A 1227 -36.59 70.05 33.21
C GLY A 1227 -36.27 69.35 34.52
N ASP A 1228 -37.30 69.15 35.35
CA ASP A 1228 -37.22 68.36 36.58
C ASP A 1228 -37.39 66.86 36.26
N GLU A 1229 -36.70 66.01 37.03
CA GLU A 1229 -36.89 64.55 37.18
C GLU A 1229 -37.18 63.67 35.93
N SER A 1230 -36.29 62.71 35.62
CA SER A 1230 -36.62 61.27 35.83
C SER A 1230 -35.50 60.29 35.46
N PHE A 1231 -35.04 59.58 36.49
CA PHE A 1231 -34.39 58.26 36.40
C PHE A 1231 -35.43 57.20 35.96
N THR A 1232 -35.19 56.47 34.87
CA THR A 1232 -35.64 55.08 34.60
C THR A 1232 -34.77 54.54 33.47
N VAL A 1233 -33.88 53.56 33.67
CA VAL A 1233 -34.16 52.13 33.91
C VAL A 1233 -35.09 51.52 32.86
N ALA A 1234 -34.49 50.87 31.87
CA ALA A 1234 -35.04 49.73 31.14
C ALA A 1234 -33.87 48.80 30.77
N ASN A 1235 -34.05 47.49 30.99
CA ASN A 1235 -33.04 46.43 30.88
C ASN A 1235 -32.25 46.40 29.55
#